data_AF-A0A8B8QKD8-F1
#
_entry.id   AF-A0A8B8QKD8-F1
#
_cell.length_a   1.000
_cell.length_b   1.000
_cell.length_c   1.000
_cell.angle_alpha   90.00
_cell.angle_beta   90.00
_cell.angle_gamma   90.00
#
_symmetry.space_group_name_H-M   'P 1'
#
loop_
_entity.id
_entity.type
_entity.pdbx_description
1 polymer ?
#
loop_
_entity_poly.entity_id
_entity_poly.type
_entity_poly.pdbx_seq_one_letter_code
_entity_poly.pdbx_strand_id
1 'polypeptide(L)'
;MTPLLATRLCSLTRLCSHSVTFKAVGLRSYDQIRLAGHAKLQNIKGTNKEKSEGKPEDPFERLKARRVDTEDIYGQLGEEISGKKLDKQMIIVKLNDFYQLQSVRDLAKSHYISEKLFAKAFISFRRYCQKSESLPPELYAKLCDIIDGHGHVSDLFPYFLTHARDCLPHLKCHEELCKISDLRLPHGWYPEARAKVRKIIFHAGPTNSGKTYHAMERFLKSGSGIYCGPLKMLAGEIYHKANEHNTPCDLVTGEERRFADPDGHTKSEHVSCTVEMAQLDQPIDVAVIDEIQMIRDPSRGWAWTRALLGMPANEVHLCGEDAALDLVKKILEPTGDILEVIHYKRLTPLIIEDKPLMSLKNIRSGDCIVCFNKDSLYQISMELENLGHKVAVVYSTLPPGAKLAQCKKFNALDEVKVMVATDAIGMGLNLSIGRIIFYSLIKSHEYLSTSQCLQIAGRAGRYRTAHETGYVTTYRAEDLKTLKTIMSHPVSSIERAGLHPTVDDIETFAYHLPQLDFVQLVDLYMELCTCDSSAYFISDMKSFKILAEAIKHINLSLRSKYTFCCAPIDVRSSFSIAMFTKFVRQFSANQPVSAQFVTRSINWPIKDPKKLKDLHHLETIYDIFELYLWLSYRFPDVFPEPDQIRALQIELDYTISNGVAHIVQLASQERS
;
A
#
# COMPACT_ATOMS: atom_id res chain seq x y z
N MET A 1 30.10 -10.23 -44.80
CA MET A 1 30.36 -8.78 -44.63
C MET A 1 30.05 -8.43 -43.19
N THR A 2 30.97 -8.79 -42.30
CA THR A 2 31.97 -7.94 -41.61
C THR A 2 31.44 -7.48 -40.25
N PRO A 3 31.96 -8.06 -39.14
CA PRO A 3 31.65 -7.69 -37.76
C PRO A 3 32.60 -6.58 -37.29
N LEU A 4 32.07 -5.56 -36.60
CA LEU A 4 32.85 -4.50 -35.97
C LEU A 4 32.03 -3.89 -34.84
N LEU A 5 32.02 -4.54 -33.67
CA LEU A 5 31.64 -3.92 -32.38
C LEU A 5 32.09 -4.70 -31.14
N ALA A 6 33.03 -5.64 -31.30
CA ALA A 6 33.65 -6.38 -30.20
C ALA A 6 35.10 -5.92 -29.97
N THR A 7 35.33 -4.61 -29.75
CA THR A 7 36.64 -4.12 -29.28
C THR A 7 36.57 -2.71 -28.68
N ARG A 8 35.82 -2.52 -27.58
CA ARG A 8 35.95 -1.30 -26.74
C ARG A 8 35.43 -1.42 -25.29
N LEU A 9 35.46 -2.62 -24.72
CA LEU A 9 35.02 -2.89 -23.34
C LEU A 9 36.12 -3.48 -22.44
N CYS A 10 37.39 -3.31 -22.81
CA CYS A 10 38.53 -3.86 -22.08
C CYS A 10 39.60 -2.79 -21.79
N SER A 11 39.21 -1.72 -21.09
CA SER A 11 40.16 -0.76 -20.49
C SER A 11 39.45 0.13 -19.48
N LEU A 12 39.17 -0.38 -18.28
CA LEU A 12 39.02 0.39 -17.03
C LEU A 12 38.92 -0.50 -15.76
N THR A 13 39.36 -1.76 -15.82
CA THR A 13 39.45 -2.70 -14.69
C THR A 13 40.86 -2.74 -14.04
N ARG A 14 41.49 -1.57 -13.83
CA ARG A 14 42.68 -1.46 -12.98
C ARG A 14 42.76 -0.08 -12.35
N LEU A 15 42.20 0.07 -11.14
CA LEU A 15 42.62 0.99 -10.08
C LEU A 15 41.59 0.93 -8.94
N CYS A 16 41.77 -0.02 -8.01
CA CYS A 16 41.38 0.07 -6.58
C CYS A 16 41.67 -1.27 -5.88
N SER A 17 42.94 -1.67 -5.87
CA SER A 17 43.46 -2.64 -4.90
C SER A 17 43.98 -1.87 -3.69
N HIS A 18 43.13 -1.63 -2.70
CA HIS A 18 43.59 -1.37 -1.33
C HIS A 18 42.86 -2.33 -0.40
N SER A 19 43.65 -3.29 0.09
CA SER A 19 43.30 -4.29 1.09
C SER A 19 42.83 -3.62 2.37
N VAL A 20 41.54 -3.78 2.71
CA VAL A 20 41.05 -3.57 4.06
C VAL A 20 40.78 -4.95 4.66
N THR A 21 41.64 -5.31 5.61
CA THR A 21 41.59 -6.55 6.39
C THR A 21 40.29 -6.61 7.19
N PHE A 22 39.40 -7.54 6.85
CA PHE A 22 38.20 -7.83 7.64
C PHE A 22 38.60 -8.41 9.01
N LYS A 23 38.49 -7.62 10.08
CA LYS A 23 38.38 -8.16 11.43
C LYS A 23 36.95 -8.66 11.65
N ALA A 24 36.81 -9.95 11.91
CA ALA A 24 35.57 -10.58 12.31
C ALA A 24 34.96 -9.86 13.52
N VAL A 25 33.79 -9.24 13.34
CA VAL A 25 32.98 -8.74 14.45
C VAL A 25 32.00 -9.84 14.82
N GLY A 26 32.17 -10.36 16.03
CA GLY A 26 31.47 -11.53 16.55
C GLY A 26 29.94 -11.40 16.56
N LEU A 27 29.30 -12.55 16.37
CA LEU A 27 27.90 -12.83 16.65
C LEU A 27 27.51 -12.23 18.01
N ARG A 28 26.70 -11.17 18.00
CA ARG A 28 26.05 -10.67 19.23
C ARG A 28 24.71 -11.39 19.39
N SER A 29 24.46 -11.83 20.63
CA SER A 29 23.30 -12.62 21.03
C SER A 29 21.96 -11.89 20.82
N TYR A 30 20.93 -12.71 20.64
CA TYR A 30 19.53 -12.36 20.37
C TYR A 30 18.93 -11.31 21.33
N ASP A 31 19.47 -11.18 22.55
CA ASP A 31 18.94 -10.29 23.60
C ASP A 31 19.30 -8.81 23.41
N GLN A 32 20.41 -8.47 22.73
CA GLN A 32 20.75 -7.06 22.49
C GLN A 32 19.92 -6.41 21.37
N ILE A 33 19.45 -7.20 20.40
CA ILE A 33 18.52 -6.75 19.34
C ILE A 33 17.14 -6.43 19.94
N ARG A 34 16.73 -7.18 20.97
CA ARG A 34 15.45 -7.02 21.66
C ARG A 34 15.36 -5.68 22.41
N LEU A 35 16.45 -5.20 23.02
CA LEU A 35 16.50 -3.92 23.74
C LEU A 35 16.59 -2.72 22.81
N ALA A 36 17.34 -2.81 21.70
CA ALA A 36 17.44 -1.72 20.72
C ALA A 36 16.15 -1.54 19.88
N GLY A 37 15.42 -2.63 19.61
CA GLY A 37 14.13 -2.60 18.92
C GLY A 37 12.99 -2.03 19.77
N HIS A 38 12.94 -2.35 21.07
CA HIS A 38 11.89 -1.87 21.98
C HIS A 38 11.94 -0.35 22.19
N ALA A 39 13.13 0.25 22.26
CA ALA A 39 13.29 1.68 22.52
C ALA A 39 12.88 2.58 21.33
N LYS A 40 12.88 2.06 20.09
CA LYS A 40 12.46 2.82 18.89
C LYS A 40 10.99 2.62 18.49
N LEU A 41 10.38 1.49 18.84
CA LEU A 41 8.97 1.22 18.51
C LEU A 41 7.98 1.98 19.41
N GLN A 42 8.37 2.41 20.61
CA GLN A 42 7.49 3.18 21.51
C GLN A 42 7.45 4.69 21.22
N ASN A 43 8.35 5.22 20.39
CA ASN A 43 8.41 6.66 20.08
C ASN A 43 7.75 7.04 18.74
N ILE A 44 7.03 6.12 18.10
CA ILE A 44 6.15 6.43 16.96
C ILE A 44 4.71 6.47 17.49
N LYS A 45 4.45 7.28 18.52
CA LYS A 45 3.08 7.72 18.84
C LYS A 45 2.75 8.82 17.84
N GLY A 46 1.72 8.58 17.05
CA GLY A 46 1.26 9.47 15.99
C GLY A 46 1.08 10.90 16.49
N THR A 47 1.87 11.81 15.94
CA THR A 47 1.42 13.20 15.81
C THR A 47 0.43 13.25 14.65
N ASN A 48 -0.80 12.79 14.89
CA ASN A 48 -1.95 13.43 14.25
C ASN A 48 -2.07 14.82 14.90
N LYS A 49 -1.17 15.73 14.51
CA LYS A 49 -1.53 17.14 14.54
C LYS A 49 -2.55 17.29 13.43
N GLU A 50 -3.81 17.51 13.80
CA GLU A 50 -4.68 18.35 12.98
C GLU A 50 -3.82 19.50 12.48
N LYS A 51 -3.63 19.58 11.16
CA LYS A 51 -2.89 20.67 10.55
C LYS A 51 -3.68 21.93 10.89
N SER A 52 -3.25 22.62 11.95
CA SER A 52 -3.54 24.04 12.15
C SER A 52 -3.32 24.72 10.80
N GLU A 53 -4.24 25.59 10.39
CA GLU A 53 -4.21 26.42 9.19
C GLU A 53 -2.99 27.36 9.16
N GLY A 54 -1.79 26.79 9.11
CA GLY A 54 -0.53 27.43 8.81
C GLY A 54 -0.23 27.21 7.34
N LYS A 55 0.35 28.23 6.69
CA LYS A 55 0.81 28.15 5.29
C LYS A 55 1.56 26.82 5.07
N PRO A 56 1.26 26.07 4.00
CA PRO A 56 1.99 24.83 3.71
C PRO A 56 3.48 25.15 3.62
N GLU A 57 4.28 24.52 4.48
CA GLU A 57 5.73 24.63 4.41
C GLU A 57 6.22 24.05 3.09
N ASP A 58 7.12 24.75 2.42
CA ASP A 58 7.72 24.28 1.17
C ASP A 58 8.46 22.95 1.44
N PRO A 59 8.14 21.87 0.70
CA PRO A 59 8.63 20.52 0.97
C PRO A 59 10.16 20.41 0.83
N PHE A 60 10.78 21.29 0.05
CA PHE A 60 12.23 21.33 -0.13
C PHE A 60 12.97 21.98 1.05
N GLU A 61 12.27 22.66 1.96
CA GLU A 61 12.86 23.30 3.15
C GLU A 61 13.55 22.32 4.09
N ARG A 62 13.26 21.02 4.01
CA ARG A 62 13.91 20.00 4.85
C ARG A 62 15.25 19.55 4.27
N LEU A 63 15.50 19.83 2.99
CA LEU A 63 16.73 19.46 2.32
C LEU A 63 17.90 20.27 2.85
N LYS A 64 19.05 19.60 2.98
CA LYS A 64 20.31 20.25 3.35
C LYS A 64 20.92 20.87 2.10
N ALA A 65 21.34 22.13 2.22
CA ALA A 65 22.13 22.77 1.17
C ALA A 65 23.46 22.04 1.01
N ARG A 66 23.82 21.71 -0.22
CA ARG A 66 25.15 21.19 -0.55
C ARG A 66 26.19 22.27 -0.32
N ARG A 67 27.41 21.86 0.05
CA ARG A 67 28.56 22.76 -0.04
C ARG A 67 28.89 22.95 -1.52
N VAL A 68 29.11 24.20 -1.90
CA VAL A 68 29.68 24.55 -3.20
C VAL A 68 31.18 24.66 -2.96
N ASP A 69 31.96 23.81 -3.62
CA ASP A 69 33.40 23.73 -3.42
C ASP A 69 34.10 25.02 -3.88
N THR A 70 35.17 25.36 -3.18
CA THR A 70 35.98 26.55 -3.41
C THR A 70 37.34 26.13 -3.98
N GLU A 71 37.31 25.31 -5.03
CA GLU A 71 38.54 24.97 -5.73
C GLU A 71 39.14 26.24 -6.34
N ASP A 72 40.46 26.39 -6.23
CA ASP A 72 41.18 27.55 -6.78
C ASP A 72 41.32 27.46 -8.31
N ILE A 73 40.17 27.41 -8.99
CA ILE A 73 40.08 27.23 -10.43
C ILE A 73 40.58 28.48 -11.16
N TYR A 74 40.40 29.66 -10.55
CA TYR A 74 40.61 30.95 -11.21
C TYR A 74 41.88 31.69 -10.73
N GLY A 75 42.56 31.23 -9.67
CA GLY A 75 43.74 31.89 -9.13
C GLY A 75 43.51 33.38 -8.87
N GLN A 76 44.43 34.22 -9.35
CA GLN A 76 44.36 35.69 -9.21
C GLN A 76 43.63 36.39 -10.37
N LEU A 77 43.04 35.65 -11.32
CA LEU A 77 42.46 36.20 -12.55
C LEU A 77 41.42 37.31 -12.27
N GLY A 78 40.62 37.17 -11.21
CA GLY A 78 39.66 38.20 -10.81
C GLY A 78 40.32 39.52 -10.37
N GLU A 79 41.43 39.44 -9.63
CA GLU A 79 42.21 40.60 -9.17
C GLU A 79 42.98 41.26 -10.33
N GLU A 80 43.47 40.46 -11.27
CA GLU A 80 44.14 40.95 -12.48
C GLU A 80 43.19 41.73 -13.39
N ILE A 81 41.95 41.25 -13.57
CA ILE A 81 40.96 41.87 -14.45
C ILE A 81 40.36 43.13 -13.82
N SER A 82 40.08 43.13 -12.51
CA SER A 82 39.55 44.30 -11.81
C SER A 82 40.62 45.34 -11.46
N GLY A 83 41.90 44.95 -11.51
CA GLY A 83 43.05 45.78 -11.12
C GLY A 83 43.10 46.10 -9.62
N LYS A 84 42.29 45.42 -8.79
CA LYS A 84 42.15 45.74 -7.35
C LYS A 84 41.75 44.53 -6.53
N LYS A 85 42.38 44.42 -5.35
CA LYS A 85 42.04 43.41 -4.36
C LYS A 85 40.72 43.73 -3.64
N LEU A 86 39.80 42.78 -3.64
CA LEU A 86 38.52 42.86 -2.94
C LEU A 86 38.69 42.95 -1.41
N ASP A 87 38.02 43.93 -0.80
CA ASP A 87 37.90 44.02 0.65
C ASP A 87 36.79 43.10 1.15
N LYS A 88 37.19 42.00 1.82
CA LYS A 88 36.28 40.99 2.37
C LYS A 88 35.31 41.55 3.43
N GLN A 89 35.65 42.63 4.13
CA GLN A 89 34.74 43.27 5.10
C GLN A 89 33.62 44.02 4.37
N MET A 90 33.96 44.77 3.32
CA MET A 90 32.98 45.50 2.51
C MET A 90 32.04 44.57 1.75
N ILE A 91 32.52 43.40 1.28
CA ILE A 91 31.66 42.35 0.70
C ILE A 91 30.54 41.97 1.67
N ILE A 92 30.87 41.76 2.96
CA ILE A 92 29.87 41.33 3.96
C ILE A 92 28.80 42.41 4.15
N VAL A 93 29.19 43.68 4.19
CA VAL A 93 28.24 44.80 4.30
C VAL A 93 27.27 44.78 3.12
N LYS A 94 27.78 44.73 1.89
CA LYS A 94 26.95 44.70 0.68
C LYS A 94 26.07 43.45 0.58
N LEU A 95 26.55 42.29 1.03
CA LEU A 95 25.74 41.07 1.09
C LEU A 95 24.62 41.16 2.14
N ASN A 96 24.84 41.84 3.27
CA ASN A 96 23.76 42.08 4.23
C ASN A 96 22.70 43.01 3.64
N ASP A 97 23.10 44.06 2.91
CA ASP A 97 22.18 44.93 2.17
C ASP A 97 21.36 44.12 1.16
N PHE A 98 22.01 43.20 0.42
CA PHE A 98 21.36 42.27 -0.51
C PHE A 98 20.28 41.43 0.18
N TYR A 99 20.59 40.88 1.36
CA TYR A 99 19.67 40.04 2.11
C TYR A 99 18.44 40.79 2.64
N GLN A 100 18.58 42.08 2.98
CA GLN A 100 17.48 42.89 3.50
C GLN A 100 16.58 43.46 2.40
N LEU A 101 17.04 43.49 1.15
CA LEU A 101 16.32 44.12 0.06
C LEU A 101 15.06 43.31 -0.32
N GLN A 102 13.88 43.93 -0.18
CA GLN A 102 12.59 43.27 -0.42
C GLN A 102 12.45 42.80 -1.89
N SER A 103 12.90 43.61 -2.85
CA SER A 103 12.85 43.25 -4.27
C SER A 103 13.66 42.00 -4.61
N VAL A 104 14.78 41.76 -3.92
CA VAL A 104 15.57 40.52 -4.06
C VAL A 104 14.82 39.31 -3.51
N ARG A 105 14.12 39.45 -2.38
CA ARG A 105 13.29 38.37 -1.82
C ARG A 105 12.11 38.04 -2.70
N ASP A 106 11.48 39.05 -3.27
CA ASP A 106 10.34 38.85 -4.18
C ASP A 106 10.79 38.21 -5.49
N LEU A 107 11.97 38.59 -6.01
CA LEU A 107 12.59 37.92 -7.15
C LEU A 107 13.03 36.48 -6.82
N ALA A 108 13.51 36.21 -5.61
CA ALA A 108 13.79 34.84 -5.16
C ALA A 108 12.51 33.98 -5.16
N LYS A 109 11.38 34.52 -4.70
CA LYS A 109 10.08 33.83 -4.74
C LYS A 109 9.61 33.53 -6.16
N SER A 110 9.83 34.44 -7.12
CA SER A 110 9.49 34.16 -8.53
C SER A 110 10.36 33.07 -9.15
N HIS A 111 11.46 32.67 -8.49
CA HIS A 111 12.31 31.55 -8.85
C HIS A 111 12.16 30.33 -7.91
N TYR A 112 11.01 30.19 -7.24
CA TYR A 112 10.66 29.07 -6.36
C TYR A 112 11.56 28.94 -5.11
N ILE A 113 12.16 30.04 -4.65
CA ILE A 113 12.98 30.07 -3.43
C ILE A 113 12.13 30.66 -2.29
N SER A 114 11.62 29.81 -1.40
CA SER A 114 10.93 30.25 -0.18
C SER A 114 11.83 31.09 0.73
N GLU A 115 11.26 31.82 1.69
CA GLU A 115 12.04 32.62 2.67
C GLU A 115 13.08 31.77 3.42
N LYS A 116 12.75 30.52 3.79
CA LYS A 116 13.70 29.64 4.48
C LYS A 116 14.77 29.10 3.53
N LEU A 117 14.41 28.77 2.28
CA LEU A 117 15.39 28.38 1.25
C LEU A 117 16.33 29.54 0.91
N PHE A 118 15.81 30.76 0.83
CA PHE A 118 16.58 31.97 0.60
C PHE A 118 17.61 32.18 1.71
N ALA A 119 17.20 32.07 2.99
CA ALA A 119 18.14 32.15 4.11
C ALA A 119 19.24 31.08 4.04
N LYS A 120 18.91 29.84 3.69
CA LYS A 120 19.90 28.74 3.53
C LYS A 120 20.87 29.01 2.39
N ALA A 121 20.35 29.34 1.21
CA ALA A 121 21.14 29.64 0.02
C ALA A 121 22.03 30.87 0.27
N PHE A 122 21.51 31.90 0.93
CA PHE A 122 22.25 33.12 1.25
C PHE A 122 23.39 32.86 2.23
N ILE A 123 23.16 32.07 3.30
CA ILE A 123 24.23 31.69 4.23
C ILE A 123 25.34 30.92 3.49
N SER A 124 24.97 30.06 2.54
CA SER A 124 25.91 29.36 1.68
C SER A 124 26.69 30.33 0.78
N PHE A 125 25.98 31.22 0.08
CA PHE A 125 26.55 32.21 -0.85
C PHE A 125 27.48 33.20 -0.15
N ARG A 126 27.08 33.73 1.01
CA ARG A 126 27.92 34.60 1.84
C ARG A 126 29.21 33.90 2.27
N ARG A 127 29.11 32.63 2.69
CA ARG A 127 30.30 31.85 3.04
C ARG A 127 31.20 31.65 1.84
N TYR A 128 30.64 31.39 0.67
CA TYR A 128 31.37 31.24 -0.59
C TYR A 128 32.12 32.53 -0.95
N CYS A 129 31.45 33.68 -0.98
CA CYS A 129 32.10 34.97 -1.27
C CYS A 129 33.18 35.35 -0.24
N GLN A 130 33.02 34.96 1.03
CA GLN A 130 33.96 35.31 2.09
C GLN A 130 35.18 34.38 2.13
N LYS A 131 34.97 33.07 2.02
CA LYS A 131 35.99 32.05 2.31
C LYS A 131 36.72 31.54 1.08
N SER A 132 36.18 31.72 -0.13
CA SER A 132 36.87 31.29 -1.34
C SER A 132 38.17 32.06 -1.53
N GLU A 133 39.19 31.35 -2.00
CA GLU A 133 40.50 31.94 -2.35
C GLU A 133 40.42 32.63 -3.72
N SER A 134 39.73 32.03 -4.68
CA SER A 134 39.34 32.66 -5.94
C SER A 134 37.83 32.63 -6.18
N LEU A 135 37.30 33.72 -6.71
CA LEU A 135 35.91 33.84 -7.15
C LEU A 135 35.88 33.88 -8.69
N PRO A 136 34.76 33.47 -9.32
CA PRO A 136 34.56 33.66 -10.75
C PRO A 136 34.83 35.13 -11.13
N PRO A 137 35.62 35.41 -12.18
CA PRO A 137 36.02 36.78 -12.52
C PRO A 137 34.85 37.76 -12.68
N GLU A 138 33.73 37.29 -13.25
CA GLU A 138 32.51 38.09 -13.41
C GLU A 138 31.89 38.50 -12.07
N LEU A 139 31.80 37.57 -11.11
CA LEU A 139 31.31 37.85 -9.77
C LEU A 139 32.29 38.78 -9.03
N TYR A 140 33.59 38.56 -9.20
CA TYR A 140 34.64 39.41 -8.62
C TYR A 140 34.49 40.85 -9.10
N ALA A 141 34.44 41.07 -10.43
CA ALA A 141 34.28 42.38 -11.03
C ALA A 141 32.98 43.06 -10.57
N LYS A 142 31.86 42.31 -10.51
CA LYS A 142 30.59 42.86 -10.04
C LYS A 142 30.62 43.30 -8.58
N LEU A 143 31.31 42.55 -7.71
CA LEU A 143 31.51 42.94 -6.32
C LEU A 143 32.36 44.22 -6.20
N CYS A 144 33.39 44.37 -7.03
CA CYS A 144 34.18 45.61 -7.11
C CYS A 144 33.31 46.81 -7.51
N ASP A 145 32.52 46.68 -8.59
CA ASP A 145 31.62 47.74 -9.07
C ASP A 145 30.67 48.23 -7.96
N ILE A 146 30.07 47.29 -7.21
CA ILE A 146 29.10 47.60 -6.14
C ILE A 146 29.77 48.23 -4.93
N ILE A 147 30.99 47.82 -4.59
CA ILE A 147 31.76 48.41 -3.48
C ILE A 147 32.18 49.85 -3.83
N ASP A 148 32.60 50.08 -5.08
CA ASP A 148 33.05 51.38 -5.56
C ASP A 148 31.88 52.31 -5.96
N GLY A 149 30.63 51.85 -5.88
CA GLY A 149 29.42 52.65 -6.09
C GLY A 149 28.94 52.75 -7.55
N HIS A 150 29.52 51.95 -8.45
CA HIS A 150 29.19 51.90 -9.88
C HIS A 150 28.11 50.86 -10.24
N GLY A 151 27.54 50.17 -9.24
CA GLY A 151 26.50 49.15 -9.44
C GLY A 151 25.52 49.09 -8.28
N HIS A 152 24.34 48.49 -8.52
CA HIS A 152 23.33 48.32 -7.48
C HIS A 152 23.45 46.92 -6.85
N VAL A 153 23.12 46.79 -5.56
CA VAL A 153 23.29 45.52 -4.82
C VAL A 153 22.44 44.38 -5.42
N SER A 154 21.31 44.70 -6.07
CA SER A 154 20.48 43.73 -6.78
C SER A 154 21.20 43.02 -7.92
N ASP A 155 22.26 43.60 -8.47
CA ASP A 155 23.01 43.03 -9.59
C ASP A 155 23.76 41.75 -9.20
N LEU A 156 23.84 41.45 -7.90
CA LEU A 156 24.33 40.17 -7.38
C LEU A 156 23.33 39.02 -7.56
N PHE A 157 22.06 39.30 -7.87
CA PHE A 157 21.01 38.29 -7.89
C PHE A 157 21.27 37.13 -8.88
N PRO A 158 21.71 37.36 -10.13
CA PRO A 158 22.02 36.26 -11.05
C PRO A 158 23.10 35.31 -10.51
N TYR A 159 24.14 35.86 -9.87
CA TYR A 159 25.21 35.07 -9.24
C TYR A 159 24.70 34.30 -8.01
N PHE A 160 23.88 34.96 -7.18
CA PHE A 160 23.20 34.30 -6.06
C PHE A 160 22.31 33.17 -6.55
N LEU A 161 21.54 33.36 -7.63
CA LEU A 161 20.65 32.36 -8.19
C LEU A 161 21.41 31.14 -8.74
N THR A 162 22.51 31.37 -9.44
CA THR A 162 23.41 30.28 -9.89
C THR A 162 23.95 29.50 -8.70
N HIS A 163 24.46 30.19 -7.67
CA HIS A 163 24.92 29.55 -6.44
C HIS A 163 23.80 28.80 -5.70
N ALA A 164 22.60 29.39 -5.65
CA ALA A 164 21.42 28.79 -5.04
C ALA A 164 21.08 27.47 -5.73
N ARG A 165 21.07 27.44 -7.08
CA ARG A 165 20.84 26.22 -7.87
C ARG A 165 21.90 25.14 -7.66
N ASP A 166 23.14 25.51 -7.41
CA ASP A 166 24.21 24.55 -7.13
C ASP A 166 24.12 23.98 -5.72
N CYS A 167 23.78 24.81 -4.72
CA CYS A 167 23.61 24.35 -3.35
C CYS A 167 22.26 23.64 -3.12
N LEU A 168 21.23 23.95 -3.92
CA LEU A 168 19.89 23.40 -3.87
C LEU A 168 19.48 22.87 -5.26
N PRO A 169 19.90 21.64 -5.63
CA PRO A 169 19.73 21.11 -6.99
C PRO A 169 18.28 21.05 -7.50
N HIS A 170 17.31 20.93 -6.60
CA HIS A 170 15.89 20.90 -6.97
C HIS A 170 15.43 22.18 -7.69
N LEU A 171 16.09 23.32 -7.46
CA LEU A 171 15.77 24.57 -8.15
C LEU A 171 16.10 24.51 -9.66
N LYS A 172 16.94 23.56 -10.10
CA LYS A 172 17.24 23.34 -11.53
C LYS A 172 16.15 22.54 -12.23
N CYS A 173 15.34 21.77 -11.50
CA CYS A 173 14.39 20.82 -12.04
C CYS A 173 12.98 20.96 -11.44
N HIS A 174 12.68 22.06 -10.74
CA HIS A 174 11.40 22.24 -10.03
C HIS A 174 10.18 21.99 -10.92
N GLU A 175 10.15 22.60 -12.12
CA GLU A 175 9.06 22.40 -13.08
C GLU A 175 8.92 20.95 -13.52
N GLU A 176 10.02 20.26 -13.79
CA GLU A 176 10.01 18.85 -14.18
C GLU A 176 9.53 17.96 -13.03
N LEU A 177 9.98 18.21 -11.80
CA LEU A 177 9.49 17.51 -10.62
C LEU A 177 7.98 17.67 -10.45
N CYS A 178 7.45 18.89 -10.65
CA CYS A 178 6.02 19.14 -10.59
C CYS A 178 5.23 18.44 -11.72
N LYS A 179 5.79 18.34 -12.92
CA LYS A 179 5.17 17.59 -14.04
C LYS A 179 5.14 16.10 -13.75
N ILE A 180 6.23 15.53 -13.24
CA ILE A 180 6.34 14.10 -12.92
C ILE A 180 5.35 13.73 -11.79
N SER A 181 5.13 14.62 -10.82
CA SER A 181 4.19 14.42 -9.73
C SER A 181 2.77 14.97 -10.01
N ASP A 182 2.44 15.29 -11.27
CA ASP A 182 1.10 15.74 -11.66
C ASP A 182 0.21 14.55 -11.99
N LEU A 183 -0.71 14.25 -11.08
CA LEU A 183 -1.64 13.14 -11.18
C LEU A 183 -3.09 13.59 -11.44
N ARG A 184 -3.28 14.79 -12.00
CA ARG A 184 -4.63 15.38 -12.21
C ARG A 184 -5.46 14.68 -13.29
N LEU A 185 -4.84 14.00 -14.25
CA LEU A 185 -5.53 13.38 -15.40
C LEU A 185 -5.29 11.85 -15.49
N PRO A 186 -5.72 11.06 -14.48
CA PRO A 186 -5.39 9.64 -14.41
C PRO A 186 -6.01 8.79 -15.53
N HIS A 187 -7.08 9.25 -16.16
CA HIS A 187 -7.68 8.56 -17.32
C HIS A 187 -6.73 8.50 -18.53
N GLY A 188 -5.81 9.47 -18.66
CA GLY A 188 -4.84 9.55 -19.74
C GLY A 188 -3.65 8.59 -19.59
N TRP A 189 -3.46 7.97 -18.43
CA TRP A 189 -2.39 7.01 -18.19
C TRP A 189 -2.59 5.67 -18.91
N TYR A 190 -3.80 5.45 -19.44
CA TYR A 190 -4.22 4.16 -19.99
C TYR A 190 -4.63 4.31 -21.46
N PRO A 191 -3.67 4.52 -22.38
CA PRO A 191 -3.96 4.77 -23.79
C PRO A 191 -4.73 3.62 -24.46
N GLU A 192 -4.40 2.36 -24.15
CA GLU A 192 -5.10 1.18 -24.69
C GLU A 192 -6.59 1.16 -24.34
N ALA A 193 -6.94 1.56 -23.10
CA ALA A 193 -8.33 1.66 -22.68
C ALA A 193 -9.05 2.90 -23.24
N ARG A 194 -8.31 3.92 -23.68
CA ARG A 194 -8.84 5.13 -24.34
C ARG A 194 -8.94 4.98 -25.86
N ALA A 195 -8.26 4.00 -26.45
CA ALA A 195 -8.27 3.75 -27.89
C ALA A 195 -9.62 3.21 -28.40
N LYS A 196 -10.54 2.84 -27.51
CA LYS A 196 -11.91 2.39 -27.83
C LYS A 196 -12.93 3.00 -26.87
N VAL A 197 -14.18 3.08 -27.30
CA VAL A 197 -15.32 3.41 -26.43
C VAL A 197 -15.70 2.16 -25.66
N ARG A 198 -15.56 2.17 -24.32
CA ARG A 198 -15.93 1.04 -23.48
C ARG A 198 -17.36 1.22 -22.97
N LYS A 199 -18.06 0.10 -22.78
CA LYS A 199 -19.35 0.09 -22.08
C LYS A 199 -19.12 -0.28 -20.62
N ILE A 200 -19.49 0.59 -19.70
CA ILE A 200 -19.45 0.35 -18.26
C ILE A 200 -20.85 -0.03 -17.79
N ILE A 201 -20.99 -1.20 -17.18
CA ILE A 201 -22.26 -1.70 -16.63
C ILE A 201 -22.14 -1.72 -15.10
N PHE A 202 -22.80 -0.79 -14.43
CA PHE A 202 -22.80 -0.70 -12.98
C PHE A 202 -23.96 -1.51 -12.40
N HIS A 203 -23.65 -2.65 -11.78
CA HIS A 203 -24.59 -3.47 -11.03
C HIS A 203 -24.70 -2.95 -9.58
N ALA A 204 -25.64 -2.04 -9.35
CA ALA A 204 -25.86 -1.36 -8.07
C ALA A 204 -26.80 -2.16 -7.17
N GLY A 205 -26.34 -2.57 -5.98
CA GLY A 205 -27.26 -3.16 -5.01
C GLY A 205 -26.60 -3.63 -3.71
N PRO A 206 -27.42 -3.94 -2.70
CA PRO A 206 -26.93 -4.42 -1.40
C PRO A 206 -26.23 -5.78 -1.54
N THR A 207 -25.62 -6.25 -0.45
CA THR A 207 -25.19 -7.65 -0.37
C THR A 207 -26.39 -8.59 -0.54
N ASN A 208 -26.15 -9.80 -1.05
CA ASN A 208 -27.19 -10.80 -1.28
C ASN A 208 -28.32 -10.35 -2.25
N SER A 209 -27.96 -9.66 -3.34
CA SER A 209 -28.91 -9.12 -4.33
C SER A 209 -28.81 -9.77 -5.72
N GLY A 210 -27.87 -10.70 -5.92
CA GLY A 210 -27.62 -11.32 -7.22
C GLY A 210 -26.79 -10.47 -8.20
N LYS A 211 -26.36 -9.26 -7.82
CA LYS A 211 -25.58 -8.36 -8.68
C LYS A 211 -24.37 -9.01 -9.34
N THR A 212 -23.54 -9.71 -8.56
CA THR A 212 -22.33 -10.38 -9.05
C THR A 212 -22.67 -11.59 -9.93
N TYR A 213 -23.81 -12.24 -9.72
CA TYR A 213 -24.19 -13.42 -10.50
C TYR A 213 -24.35 -13.09 -11.98
N HIS A 214 -25.06 -12.00 -12.31
CA HIS A 214 -25.27 -11.61 -13.70
C HIS A 214 -24.00 -11.13 -14.40
N ALA A 215 -23.13 -10.39 -13.71
CA ALA A 215 -21.81 -10.03 -14.23
C ALA A 215 -20.97 -11.29 -14.53
N MET A 216 -21.03 -12.28 -13.64
CA MET A 216 -20.33 -13.56 -13.85
C MET A 216 -20.93 -14.39 -14.98
N GLU A 217 -22.24 -14.40 -15.18
CA GLU A 217 -22.83 -15.07 -16.35
C GLU A 217 -22.33 -14.48 -17.66
N ARG A 218 -22.13 -13.15 -17.71
CA ARG A 218 -21.60 -12.46 -18.89
C ARG A 218 -20.13 -12.76 -19.12
N PHE A 219 -19.34 -12.85 -18.06
CA PHE A 219 -17.93 -13.28 -18.06
C PHE A 219 -17.78 -14.73 -18.57
N LEU A 220 -18.59 -15.67 -18.08
CA LEU A 220 -18.50 -17.08 -18.50
C LEU A 220 -18.88 -17.29 -19.98
N LYS A 221 -19.72 -16.41 -20.54
CA LYS A 221 -20.19 -16.49 -21.93
C LYS A 221 -19.32 -15.70 -22.92
N SER A 222 -18.34 -14.94 -22.47
CA SER A 222 -17.46 -14.14 -23.35
C SER A 222 -16.36 -14.99 -23.98
N GLY A 223 -15.74 -14.48 -25.06
CA GLY A 223 -14.59 -15.16 -25.68
C GLY A 223 -13.33 -15.03 -24.84
N SER A 224 -13.14 -13.87 -24.21
CA SER A 224 -12.09 -13.60 -23.22
C SER A 224 -12.63 -12.80 -22.04
N GLY A 225 -11.97 -12.87 -20.89
CA GLY A 225 -12.37 -12.01 -19.79
C GLY A 225 -11.50 -12.04 -18.54
N ILE A 226 -11.65 -11.01 -17.72
CA ILE A 226 -10.97 -10.90 -16.44
C ILE A 226 -11.95 -10.65 -15.30
N TYR A 227 -11.81 -11.41 -14.21
CA TYR A 227 -12.46 -11.12 -12.94
C TYR A 227 -11.44 -10.52 -11.98
N CYS A 228 -11.76 -9.36 -11.40
CA CYS A 228 -10.94 -8.64 -10.43
C CYS A 228 -11.63 -8.62 -9.08
N GLY A 229 -11.18 -9.48 -8.15
CA GLY A 229 -11.74 -9.59 -6.81
C GLY A 229 -10.95 -8.82 -5.74
N PRO A 230 -11.59 -8.41 -4.62
CA PRO A 230 -10.93 -7.76 -3.49
C PRO A 230 -10.06 -8.71 -2.66
N LEU A 231 -10.29 -10.02 -2.77
CA LEU A 231 -9.76 -11.05 -1.87
C LEU A 231 -9.29 -12.26 -2.67
N LYS A 232 -8.18 -12.87 -2.21
CA LYS A 232 -7.62 -14.12 -2.77
C LYS A 232 -8.66 -15.24 -2.80
N MET A 233 -9.47 -15.36 -1.74
CA MET A 233 -10.52 -16.38 -1.65
C MET A 233 -11.59 -16.24 -2.73
N LEU A 234 -11.98 -15.01 -3.08
CA LEU A 234 -12.94 -14.75 -4.16
C LEU A 234 -12.34 -15.05 -5.53
N ALA A 235 -11.08 -14.65 -5.75
CA ALA A 235 -10.38 -15.00 -6.99
C ALA A 235 -10.31 -16.54 -7.17
N GLY A 236 -9.96 -17.27 -6.10
CA GLY A 236 -9.99 -18.73 -6.10
C GLY A 236 -11.38 -19.32 -6.32
N GLU A 237 -12.43 -18.78 -5.68
CA GLU A 237 -13.81 -19.24 -5.87
C GLU A 237 -14.28 -19.09 -7.33
N ILE A 238 -14.00 -17.94 -7.95
CA ILE A 238 -14.36 -17.70 -9.36
C ILE A 238 -13.54 -18.59 -10.30
N TYR A 239 -12.23 -18.75 -10.05
CA TYR A 239 -11.39 -19.68 -10.78
C TYR A 239 -11.97 -21.11 -10.78
N HIS A 240 -12.33 -21.63 -9.62
CA HIS A 240 -12.89 -22.97 -9.51
C HIS A 240 -14.25 -23.07 -10.23
N LYS A 241 -15.14 -22.11 -10.01
CA LYS A 241 -16.46 -22.10 -10.67
C LYS A 241 -16.36 -22.01 -12.19
N ALA A 242 -15.49 -21.17 -12.73
CA ALA A 242 -15.35 -21.03 -14.17
C ALA A 242 -14.89 -22.34 -14.82
N ASN A 243 -13.87 -22.97 -14.26
CA ASN A 243 -13.38 -24.26 -14.74
C ASN A 243 -14.41 -25.38 -14.55
N GLU A 244 -15.17 -25.40 -13.46
CA GLU A 244 -16.32 -26.32 -13.26
C GLU A 244 -17.43 -26.12 -14.31
N HIS A 245 -17.57 -24.91 -14.88
CA HIS A 245 -18.50 -24.60 -15.97
C HIS A 245 -17.87 -24.77 -17.36
N ASN A 246 -16.74 -25.47 -17.47
CA ASN A 246 -15.99 -25.67 -18.72
C ASN A 246 -15.58 -24.36 -19.43
N THR A 247 -15.37 -23.29 -18.66
CA THR A 247 -14.69 -22.08 -19.12
C THR A 247 -13.26 -22.15 -18.58
N PRO A 248 -12.26 -22.54 -19.39
CA PRO A 248 -10.87 -22.57 -18.93
C PRO A 248 -10.54 -21.21 -18.33
N CYS A 249 -10.06 -21.17 -17.08
CA CYS A 249 -9.79 -19.91 -16.41
C CYS A 249 -8.52 -20.02 -15.59
N ASP A 250 -7.57 -19.11 -15.79
CA ASP A 250 -6.33 -19.04 -15.01
C ASP A 250 -6.58 -18.29 -13.68
N LEU A 251 -5.80 -18.59 -12.64
CA LEU A 251 -5.80 -17.88 -11.36
C LEU A 251 -4.52 -17.04 -11.25
N VAL A 252 -4.66 -15.75 -10.96
CA VAL A 252 -3.53 -14.85 -10.71
C VAL A 252 -3.75 -14.04 -9.44
N THR A 253 -3.01 -14.36 -8.39
CA THR A 253 -2.96 -13.58 -7.15
C THR A 253 -1.54 -13.08 -6.89
N GLY A 254 -1.32 -12.37 -5.77
CA GLY A 254 0.01 -11.92 -5.39
C GLY A 254 0.97 -13.09 -5.13
N GLU A 255 0.45 -14.21 -4.63
CA GLU A 255 1.22 -15.30 -4.04
C GLU A 255 0.98 -16.63 -4.74
N GLU A 256 0.09 -16.67 -5.74
CA GLU A 256 -0.25 -17.88 -6.46
C GLU A 256 -0.62 -17.58 -7.92
N ARG A 257 -0.11 -18.42 -8.82
CA ARG A 257 -0.51 -18.50 -10.22
C ARG A 257 -0.82 -19.95 -10.55
N ARG A 258 -2.02 -20.21 -11.12
CA ARG A 258 -2.42 -21.53 -11.61
C ARG A 258 -3.01 -21.38 -13.01
N PHE A 259 -2.63 -22.29 -13.89
CA PHE A 259 -3.18 -22.35 -15.24
C PHE A 259 -4.37 -23.31 -15.28
N ALA A 260 -5.34 -23.01 -16.14
CA ALA A 260 -6.45 -23.92 -16.43
C ALA A 260 -5.95 -25.21 -17.11
N ASP A 261 -4.97 -25.05 -18.00
CA ASP A 261 -4.23 -26.15 -18.63
C ASP A 261 -3.27 -26.78 -17.61
N PRO A 262 -3.47 -28.06 -17.22
CA PRO A 262 -2.59 -28.75 -16.25
C PRO A 262 -1.14 -28.86 -16.72
N ASP A 263 -0.91 -28.88 -18.05
CA ASP A 263 0.43 -28.96 -18.62
C ASP A 263 1.10 -27.58 -18.69
N GLY A 264 0.36 -26.49 -18.42
CA GLY A 264 0.88 -25.12 -18.29
C GLY A 264 1.43 -24.51 -19.57
N HIS A 265 1.13 -25.10 -20.74
CA HIS A 265 1.67 -24.64 -22.02
C HIS A 265 0.83 -23.54 -22.66
N THR A 266 -0.47 -23.48 -22.33
CA THR A 266 -1.41 -22.53 -22.94
C THR A 266 -2.05 -21.64 -21.88
N LYS A 267 -1.95 -20.32 -22.05
CA LYS A 267 -2.69 -19.36 -21.23
C LYS A 267 -4.17 -19.42 -21.60
N SER A 268 -5.03 -19.28 -20.61
CA SER A 268 -6.46 -19.13 -20.90
C SER A 268 -6.81 -17.70 -21.35
N GLU A 269 -7.87 -17.59 -22.15
CA GLU A 269 -8.53 -16.33 -22.50
C GLU A 269 -9.32 -15.74 -21.31
N HIS A 270 -9.59 -16.54 -20.27
CA HIS A 270 -10.20 -16.07 -19.02
C HIS A 270 -9.22 -16.14 -17.86
N VAL A 271 -9.23 -15.10 -17.04
CA VAL A 271 -8.41 -15.03 -15.82
C VAL A 271 -9.22 -14.50 -14.64
N SER A 272 -9.06 -15.15 -13.50
CA SER A 272 -9.56 -14.71 -12.21
C SER A 272 -8.39 -14.20 -11.37
N CYS A 273 -8.45 -12.96 -10.92
CA CYS A 273 -7.34 -12.33 -10.20
C CYS A 273 -7.79 -11.49 -9.00
N THR A 274 -6.85 -11.23 -8.10
CA THR A 274 -6.99 -10.08 -7.19
C THR A 274 -6.84 -8.79 -7.99
N VAL A 275 -7.60 -7.74 -7.67
CA VAL A 275 -7.64 -6.49 -8.45
C VAL A 275 -6.26 -5.85 -8.67
N GLU A 276 -5.33 -5.97 -7.71
CA GLU A 276 -3.95 -5.48 -7.82
C GLU A 276 -3.16 -6.16 -8.95
N MET A 277 -3.53 -7.39 -9.31
CA MET A 277 -2.86 -8.22 -10.30
C MET A 277 -3.51 -8.13 -11.68
N ALA A 278 -4.50 -7.25 -11.85
CA ALA A 278 -5.19 -7.05 -13.12
C ALA A 278 -4.21 -6.68 -14.23
N GLN A 279 -4.24 -7.45 -15.32
CA GLN A 279 -3.47 -7.22 -16.54
C GLN A 279 -4.23 -6.25 -17.44
N LEU A 280 -3.55 -5.21 -17.92
CA LEU A 280 -4.15 -4.10 -18.68
C LEU A 280 -3.54 -3.96 -20.08
N ASP A 281 -2.68 -4.90 -20.45
CA ASP A 281 -1.84 -4.89 -21.65
C ASP A 281 -2.52 -5.52 -22.87
N GLN A 282 -3.64 -6.22 -22.68
CA GLN A 282 -4.33 -6.94 -23.75
C GLN A 282 -5.83 -6.60 -23.80
N PRO A 283 -6.37 -6.27 -24.98
CA PRO A 283 -7.81 -6.10 -25.16
C PRO A 283 -8.58 -7.39 -24.86
N ILE A 284 -9.70 -7.26 -24.15
CA ILE A 284 -10.57 -8.37 -23.76
C ILE A 284 -12.04 -8.05 -24.02
N ASP A 285 -12.91 -9.07 -24.02
CA ASP A 285 -14.34 -8.84 -24.20
C ASP A 285 -14.98 -8.29 -22.93
N VAL A 286 -14.77 -8.95 -21.79
CA VAL A 286 -15.48 -8.66 -20.54
C VAL A 286 -14.52 -8.53 -19.37
N ALA A 287 -14.67 -7.47 -18.59
CA ALA A 287 -14.06 -7.34 -17.28
C ALA A 287 -15.12 -7.25 -16.19
N VAL A 288 -14.90 -7.94 -15.07
CA VAL A 288 -15.73 -7.84 -13.87
C VAL A 288 -14.87 -7.28 -12.74
N ILE A 289 -15.22 -6.09 -12.23
CA ILE A 289 -14.58 -5.48 -11.07
C ILE A 289 -15.54 -5.59 -9.90
N ASP A 290 -15.24 -6.48 -8.96
CA ASP A 290 -16.09 -6.71 -7.79
C ASP A 290 -15.78 -5.74 -6.66
N GLU A 291 -16.82 -5.46 -5.87
CA GLU A 291 -16.81 -4.58 -4.70
C GLU A 291 -16.21 -3.18 -5.00
N ILE A 292 -16.68 -2.54 -6.09
CA ILE A 292 -16.14 -1.27 -6.63
C ILE A 292 -16.07 -0.13 -5.60
N GLN A 293 -16.89 -0.15 -4.55
CA GLN A 293 -16.79 0.83 -3.46
C GLN A 293 -15.44 0.82 -2.74
N MET A 294 -14.65 -0.26 -2.85
CA MET A 294 -13.28 -0.33 -2.35
C MET A 294 -12.34 0.66 -3.03
N ILE A 295 -12.76 1.32 -4.11
CA ILE A 295 -12.03 2.44 -4.74
C ILE A 295 -11.72 3.59 -3.76
N ARG A 296 -12.51 3.72 -2.68
CA ARG A 296 -12.28 4.70 -1.60
C ARG A 296 -11.31 4.23 -0.53
N ASP A 297 -10.89 2.97 -0.55
CA ASP A 297 -10.03 2.43 0.50
C ASP A 297 -8.74 3.25 0.57
N PRO A 298 -8.37 3.79 1.75
CA PRO A 298 -7.21 4.67 1.86
C PRO A 298 -5.90 4.04 1.41
N SER A 299 -5.77 2.71 1.46
CA SER A 299 -4.52 1.99 1.19
C SER A 299 -4.53 1.26 -0.15
N ARG A 300 -5.67 0.69 -0.55
CA ARG A 300 -5.83 -0.20 -1.71
C ARG A 300 -6.68 0.40 -2.84
N GLY A 301 -7.35 1.53 -2.60
CA GLY A 301 -8.30 2.12 -3.56
C GLY A 301 -7.70 2.38 -4.94
N TRP A 302 -6.40 2.66 -5.01
CA TRP A 302 -5.65 2.81 -6.26
C TRP A 302 -5.77 1.62 -7.22
N ALA A 303 -5.91 0.39 -6.70
CA ALA A 303 -6.01 -0.80 -7.54
C ALA A 303 -7.35 -0.82 -8.31
N TRP A 304 -8.45 -0.42 -7.66
CA TRP A 304 -9.75 -0.27 -8.30
C TRP A 304 -9.76 0.89 -9.29
N THR A 305 -9.13 2.02 -8.96
CA THR A 305 -8.99 3.15 -9.89
C THR A 305 -8.23 2.73 -11.14
N ARG A 306 -7.13 2.00 -10.97
CA ARG A 306 -6.33 1.42 -12.05
C ARG A 306 -7.14 0.46 -12.90
N ALA A 307 -7.91 -0.45 -12.29
CA ALA A 307 -8.74 -1.39 -13.04
C ALA A 307 -9.88 -0.68 -13.79
N LEU A 308 -10.59 0.25 -13.14
CA LEU A 308 -11.71 0.99 -13.73
C LEU A 308 -11.26 1.83 -14.94
N LEU A 309 -10.20 2.62 -14.78
CA LEU A 309 -9.71 3.50 -15.83
C LEU A 309 -8.91 2.73 -16.89
N GLY A 310 -8.20 1.68 -16.49
CA GLY A 310 -7.17 1.06 -17.31
C GLY A 310 -7.55 -0.20 -18.05
N MET A 311 -8.69 -0.83 -17.75
CA MET A 311 -9.04 -2.09 -18.39
C MET A 311 -9.46 -1.89 -19.86
N PRO A 312 -8.75 -2.47 -20.85
CA PRO A 312 -9.08 -2.35 -22.27
C PRO A 312 -10.20 -3.33 -22.71
N ALA A 313 -11.28 -3.41 -21.94
CA ALA A 313 -12.41 -4.32 -22.20
C ALA A 313 -13.51 -3.67 -23.04
N ASN A 314 -14.25 -4.47 -23.82
CA ASN A 314 -15.45 -3.98 -24.51
C ASN A 314 -16.58 -3.68 -23.52
N GLU A 315 -16.79 -4.57 -22.54
CA GLU A 315 -17.72 -4.39 -21.42
C GLU A 315 -16.97 -4.46 -20.07
N VAL A 316 -17.14 -3.46 -19.22
CA VAL A 316 -16.62 -3.43 -17.84
C VAL A 316 -17.80 -3.45 -16.87
N HIS A 317 -18.01 -4.58 -16.22
CA HIS A 317 -19.04 -4.79 -15.22
C HIS A 317 -18.51 -4.43 -13.84
N LEU A 318 -19.13 -3.44 -13.21
CA LEU A 318 -18.82 -3.01 -11.85
C LEU A 318 -19.88 -3.57 -10.91
N CYS A 319 -19.48 -4.31 -9.88
CA CYS A 319 -20.40 -4.81 -8.86
C CYS A 319 -20.15 -4.06 -7.55
N GLY A 320 -21.17 -3.43 -6.96
CA GLY A 320 -20.97 -2.74 -5.68
C GLY A 320 -22.22 -2.11 -5.07
N GLU A 321 -22.01 -1.34 -4.01
CA GLU A 321 -23.05 -0.52 -3.40
C GLU A 321 -23.35 0.73 -4.24
N ASP A 322 -24.60 1.19 -4.17
CA ASP A 322 -25.11 2.36 -4.89
C ASP A 322 -24.31 3.64 -4.59
N ALA A 323 -23.75 3.74 -3.37
CA ALA A 323 -22.94 4.86 -2.92
C ALA A 323 -21.69 5.15 -3.80
N ALA A 324 -21.20 4.19 -4.57
CA ALA A 324 -20.07 4.39 -5.48
C ALA A 324 -20.48 5.01 -6.84
N LEU A 325 -21.77 5.03 -7.17
CA LEU A 325 -22.26 5.39 -8.50
C LEU A 325 -21.89 6.83 -8.91
N ASP A 326 -22.06 7.80 -8.00
CA ASP A 326 -21.80 9.21 -8.31
C ASP A 326 -20.32 9.48 -8.57
N LEU A 327 -19.43 8.86 -7.78
CA LEU A 327 -17.99 8.90 -8.04
C LEU A 327 -17.64 8.24 -9.38
N VAL A 328 -18.23 7.07 -9.69
CA VAL A 328 -17.99 6.41 -10.98
C VAL A 328 -18.41 7.29 -12.15
N LYS A 329 -19.60 7.91 -12.10
CA LYS A 329 -20.04 8.88 -13.13
C LYS A 329 -19.01 9.99 -13.31
N LYS A 330 -18.55 10.58 -12.20
CA LYS A 330 -17.55 11.66 -12.21
C LYS A 330 -16.20 11.23 -12.80
N ILE A 331 -15.73 10.03 -12.47
CA ILE A 331 -14.48 9.47 -13.00
C ILE A 331 -14.56 9.19 -14.50
N LEU A 332 -15.73 8.78 -14.99
CA LEU A 332 -15.97 8.42 -16.40
C LEU A 332 -16.29 9.63 -17.29
N GLU A 333 -16.68 10.77 -16.73
CA GLU A 333 -16.97 12.00 -17.49
C GLU A 333 -15.89 12.36 -18.53
N PRO A 334 -14.58 12.35 -18.19
CA PRO A 334 -13.52 12.64 -19.17
C PRO A 334 -13.10 11.45 -20.05
N THR A 335 -13.67 10.24 -19.87
CA THR A 335 -13.20 9.04 -20.59
C THR A 335 -13.94 8.78 -21.90
N GLY A 336 -15.15 9.35 -22.07
CA GLY A 336 -16.03 9.06 -23.20
C GLY A 336 -16.69 7.66 -23.14
N ASP A 337 -16.57 6.95 -22.01
CA ASP A 337 -17.20 5.65 -21.83
C ASP A 337 -18.74 5.76 -21.70
N ILE A 338 -19.46 4.71 -22.09
CA ILE A 338 -20.92 4.64 -21.96
C ILE A 338 -21.28 3.97 -20.64
N LEU A 339 -22.04 4.63 -19.77
CA LEU A 339 -22.48 4.07 -18.49
C LEU A 339 -23.93 3.56 -18.55
N GLU A 340 -24.14 2.28 -18.26
CA GLU A 340 -25.44 1.65 -17.98
C GLU A 340 -25.52 1.29 -16.49
N VAL A 341 -26.64 1.58 -15.83
CA VAL A 341 -26.85 1.26 -14.41
C VAL A 341 -27.99 0.27 -14.26
N ILE A 342 -27.73 -0.83 -13.56
CA ILE A 342 -28.71 -1.86 -13.25
C ILE A 342 -28.87 -1.95 -11.73
N HIS A 343 -30.06 -1.65 -11.22
CA HIS A 343 -30.35 -1.70 -9.80
C HIS A 343 -30.89 -3.07 -9.36
N TYR A 344 -30.33 -3.59 -8.28
CA TYR A 344 -30.68 -4.86 -7.66
C TYR A 344 -31.25 -4.65 -6.27
N LYS A 345 -32.29 -5.41 -5.94
CA LYS A 345 -32.83 -5.50 -4.57
C LYS A 345 -32.31 -6.77 -3.89
N ARG A 346 -32.32 -6.76 -2.56
CA ARG A 346 -31.95 -7.95 -1.79
C ARG A 346 -32.91 -9.10 -2.10
N LEU A 347 -32.38 -10.31 -2.25
CA LEU A 347 -33.15 -11.50 -2.67
C LEU A 347 -34.05 -12.06 -1.57
N THR A 348 -33.73 -11.78 -0.31
CA THR A 348 -34.46 -12.24 0.87
C THR A 348 -34.74 -11.04 1.81
N PRO A 349 -35.61 -11.16 2.83
CA PRO A 349 -35.83 -10.12 3.84
C PRO A 349 -34.74 -10.08 4.93
N LEU A 350 -34.40 -8.89 5.43
CA LEU A 350 -33.46 -8.66 6.54
C LEU A 350 -34.21 -7.87 7.63
N ILE A 351 -34.33 -8.44 8.82
CA ILE A 351 -35.16 -7.89 9.90
C ILE A 351 -34.26 -7.58 11.10
N ILE A 352 -34.35 -6.36 11.63
CA ILE A 352 -33.72 -5.99 12.89
C ILE A 352 -34.67 -6.42 14.02
N GLU A 353 -34.22 -7.26 14.94
CA GLU A 353 -35.04 -7.71 16.06
C GLU A 353 -35.35 -6.56 17.04
N ASP A 354 -36.48 -6.66 17.73
CA ASP A 354 -36.87 -5.70 18.78
C ASP A 354 -36.23 -6.00 20.14
N LYS A 355 -35.64 -7.19 20.29
CA LYS A 355 -35.01 -7.62 21.53
C LYS A 355 -33.53 -7.94 21.31
N PRO A 356 -32.64 -7.44 22.18
CA PRO A 356 -31.23 -7.84 22.20
C PRO A 356 -31.07 -9.29 22.67
N LEU A 357 -29.90 -9.89 22.43
CA LEU A 357 -29.61 -11.26 22.90
C LEU A 357 -29.55 -11.34 24.44
N MET A 358 -28.93 -10.34 25.09
CA MET A 358 -28.68 -10.20 26.55
C MET A 358 -27.78 -11.26 27.18
N SER A 359 -27.94 -12.53 26.81
CA SER A 359 -27.23 -13.66 27.41
C SER A 359 -26.92 -14.70 26.34
N LEU A 360 -25.72 -15.28 26.40
CA LEU A 360 -25.31 -16.39 25.53
C LEU A 360 -26.19 -17.64 25.69
N LYS A 361 -26.95 -17.77 26.79
CA LYS A 361 -27.94 -18.85 26.95
C LYS A 361 -29.10 -18.77 25.94
N ASN A 362 -29.31 -17.61 25.33
CA ASN A 362 -30.36 -17.39 24.32
C ASN A 362 -29.89 -17.66 22.89
N ILE A 363 -28.66 -18.17 22.72
CA ILE A 363 -28.09 -18.48 21.41
C ILE A 363 -28.86 -19.63 20.75
N ARG A 364 -28.94 -19.59 19.43
CA ARG A 364 -29.66 -20.56 18.60
C ARG A 364 -28.78 -21.02 17.45
N SER A 365 -29.15 -22.14 16.83
CA SER A 365 -28.45 -22.63 15.64
C SER A 365 -28.56 -21.62 14.49
N GLY A 366 -27.44 -21.35 13.83
CA GLY A 366 -27.34 -20.34 12.76
C GLY A 366 -27.02 -18.93 13.26
N ASP A 367 -26.80 -18.74 14.57
CA ASP A 367 -26.33 -17.46 15.12
C ASP A 367 -24.85 -17.24 14.81
N CYS A 368 -24.53 -16.00 14.43
CA CYS A 368 -23.17 -15.52 14.25
C CYS A 368 -22.93 -14.27 15.10
N ILE A 369 -22.06 -14.38 16.11
CA ILE A 369 -21.64 -13.25 16.94
C ILE A 369 -20.45 -12.55 16.30
N VAL A 370 -20.57 -11.25 16.07
CA VAL A 370 -19.54 -10.42 15.43
C VAL A 370 -18.79 -9.60 16.48
N CYS A 371 -17.48 -9.83 16.59
CA CYS A 371 -16.56 -9.17 17.50
C CYS A 371 -15.52 -8.35 16.73
N PHE A 372 -15.16 -7.15 17.21
CA PHE A 372 -14.17 -6.29 16.56
C PHE A 372 -12.76 -6.38 17.16
N ASN A 373 -12.54 -7.27 18.12
CA ASN A 373 -11.24 -7.56 18.71
C ASN A 373 -11.09 -9.07 18.98
N LYS A 374 -9.85 -9.59 18.93
CA LYS A 374 -9.55 -11.03 19.11
C LYS A 374 -9.85 -11.51 20.53
N ASP A 375 -9.62 -10.68 21.55
CA ASP A 375 -9.80 -11.07 22.95
C ASP A 375 -11.26 -11.39 23.28
N SER A 376 -12.19 -10.54 22.85
CA SER A 376 -13.63 -10.76 22.97
C SER A 376 -14.07 -11.97 22.15
N LEU A 377 -13.50 -12.17 20.95
CA LEU A 377 -13.78 -13.34 20.13
C LEU A 377 -13.40 -14.63 20.85
N TYR A 378 -12.21 -14.71 21.47
CA TYR A 378 -11.80 -15.89 22.24
C TYR A 378 -12.64 -16.07 23.49
N GLN A 379 -12.91 -15.00 24.24
CA GLN A 379 -13.75 -15.06 25.44
C GLN A 379 -15.14 -15.64 25.14
N ILE A 380 -15.83 -15.09 24.14
CA ILE A 380 -17.18 -15.52 23.77
C ILE A 380 -17.18 -16.95 23.24
N SER A 381 -16.14 -17.35 22.48
CA SER A 381 -16.00 -18.72 22.02
C SER A 381 -15.89 -19.71 23.19
N MET A 382 -15.09 -19.39 24.21
CA MET A 382 -14.97 -20.22 25.41
C MET A 382 -16.28 -20.30 26.20
N GLU A 383 -16.96 -19.17 26.39
CA GLU A 383 -18.24 -19.13 27.12
C GLU A 383 -19.32 -19.97 26.44
N LEU A 384 -19.38 -19.94 25.10
CA LEU A 384 -20.33 -20.76 24.33
C LEU A 384 -20.00 -22.25 24.40
N GLU A 385 -18.73 -22.65 24.33
CA GLU A 385 -18.33 -24.05 24.50
C GLU A 385 -18.61 -24.58 25.91
N ASN A 386 -18.40 -23.75 26.95
CA ASN A 386 -18.76 -24.09 28.33
C ASN A 386 -20.28 -24.27 28.53
N LEU A 387 -21.09 -23.64 27.69
CA LEU A 387 -22.55 -23.85 27.63
C LEU A 387 -22.94 -25.10 26.80
N GLY A 388 -21.96 -25.83 26.24
CA GLY A 388 -22.17 -27.05 25.46
C GLY A 388 -22.40 -26.82 23.97
N HIS A 389 -22.18 -25.61 23.45
CA HIS A 389 -22.35 -25.33 22.02
C HIS A 389 -21.09 -25.67 21.22
N LYS A 390 -21.29 -26.15 19.97
CA LYS A 390 -20.22 -26.31 19.00
C LYS A 390 -19.98 -24.99 18.28
N VAL A 391 -18.79 -24.41 18.48
CA VAL A 391 -18.44 -23.10 17.93
C VAL A 391 -17.52 -23.24 16.71
N ALA A 392 -17.75 -22.40 15.70
CA ALA A 392 -16.84 -22.13 14.60
C ALA A 392 -16.28 -20.72 14.75
N VAL A 393 -14.97 -20.55 14.50
CA VAL A 393 -14.27 -19.28 14.74
C VAL A 393 -13.63 -18.77 13.47
N VAL A 394 -13.92 -17.53 13.08
CA VAL A 394 -13.37 -16.90 11.85
C VAL A 394 -12.89 -15.48 12.11
N TYR A 395 -11.61 -15.21 11.85
CA TYR A 395 -11.05 -13.86 11.93
C TYR A 395 -10.09 -13.56 10.78
N SER A 396 -9.74 -12.28 10.60
CA SER A 396 -9.08 -11.78 9.39
C SER A 396 -7.70 -12.40 9.09
N THR A 397 -6.88 -12.68 10.11
CA THR A 397 -5.52 -13.22 9.94
C THR A 397 -5.48 -14.75 9.78
N LEU A 398 -6.63 -15.42 9.88
CA LEU A 398 -6.66 -16.86 9.72
C LEU A 398 -6.30 -17.27 8.27
N PRO A 399 -5.47 -18.30 8.05
CA PRO A 399 -5.16 -18.81 6.72
C PRO A 399 -6.42 -19.20 5.92
N PRO A 400 -6.37 -19.14 4.57
CA PRO A 400 -7.52 -19.50 3.73
C PRO A 400 -8.05 -20.92 3.95
N GLY A 401 -7.18 -21.93 4.11
CA GLY A 401 -7.60 -23.31 4.34
C GLY A 401 -8.34 -23.45 5.67
N ALA A 402 -7.76 -22.94 6.76
CA ALA A 402 -8.40 -22.89 8.07
C ALA A 402 -9.73 -22.10 8.05
N LYS A 403 -9.82 -20.96 7.35
CA LYS A 403 -11.10 -20.22 7.17
C LYS A 403 -12.15 -21.08 6.49
N LEU A 404 -11.81 -21.71 5.36
CA LEU A 404 -12.73 -22.58 4.63
C LEU A 404 -13.16 -23.78 5.47
N ALA A 405 -12.26 -24.39 6.25
CA ALA A 405 -12.57 -25.48 7.15
C ALA A 405 -13.60 -25.06 8.22
N GLN A 406 -13.42 -23.90 8.85
CA GLN A 406 -14.38 -23.36 9.83
C GLN A 406 -15.72 -22.99 9.19
N CYS A 407 -15.73 -22.46 7.97
CA CYS A 407 -16.95 -22.19 7.22
C CYS A 407 -17.70 -23.47 6.84
N LYS A 408 -16.98 -24.49 6.35
CA LYS A 408 -17.53 -25.82 6.06
C LYS A 408 -18.11 -26.47 7.31
N LYS A 409 -17.38 -26.42 8.43
CA LYS A 409 -17.86 -26.88 9.75
C LYS A 409 -19.17 -26.18 10.12
N PHE A 410 -19.21 -24.85 10.06
CA PHE A 410 -20.43 -24.09 10.36
C PHE A 410 -21.59 -24.41 9.40
N ASN A 411 -21.35 -24.61 8.11
CA ASN A 411 -22.42 -24.91 7.17
C ASN A 411 -22.92 -26.37 7.29
N ALA A 412 -22.04 -27.34 7.59
CA ALA A 412 -22.33 -28.77 7.50
C ALA A 412 -22.87 -29.43 8.78
N LEU A 413 -22.62 -28.88 9.99
CA LEU A 413 -23.07 -29.50 11.25
C LEU A 413 -24.60 -29.75 11.28
N ASP A 414 -25.13 -30.79 11.92
CA ASP A 414 -26.60 -30.96 12.04
C ASP A 414 -27.15 -30.47 13.40
N GLU A 415 -26.28 -30.31 14.40
CA GLU A 415 -26.58 -29.82 15.75
C GLU A 415 -26.39 -28.29 15.88
N VAL A 416 -26.66 -27.68 17.04
CA VAL A 416 -26.61 -26.22 17.28
C VAL A 416 -25.27 -25.60 16.80
N LYS A 417 -25.28 -24.97 15.62
CA LYS A 417 -24.11 -24.35 14.97
C LYS A 417 -24.05 -22.89 15.36
N VAL A 418 -23.02 -22.48 16.08
CA VAL A 418 -22.78 -21.06 16.39
C VAL A 418 -21.45 -20.64 15.78
N MET A 419 -21.41 -19.45 15.19
CA MET A 419 -20.17 -18.84 14.72
C MET A 419 -19.81 -17.64 15.59
N VAL A 420 -18.53 -17.50 15.91
CA VAL A 420 -17.97 -16.25 16.45
C VAL A 420 -16.95 -15.74 15.43
N ALA A 421 -17.13 -14.52 14.95
CA ALA A 421 -16.33 -13.99 13.87
C ALA A 421 -15.96 -12.52 14.02
N THR A 422 -14.96 -12.06 13.28
CA THR A 422 -14.74 -10.63 13.04
C THR A 422 -15.46 -10.16 11.79
N ASP A 423 -15.29 -8.88 11.44
CA ASP A 423 -15.73 -8.30 10.18
C ASP A 423 -15.17 -8.97 8.92
N ALA A 424 -14.23 -9.92 9.06
CA ALA A 424 -13.73 -10.77 7.98
C ALA A 424 -14.84 -11.51 7.21
N ILE A 425 -15.98 -11.81 7.86
CA ILE A 425 -17.12 -12.46 7.21
C ILE A 425 -17.89 -11.52 6.28
N GLY A 426 -17.63 -10.21 6.36
CA GLY A 426 -18.30 -9.17 5.59
C GLY A 426 -18.08 -9.31 4.08
N MET A 427 -17.10 -10.12 3.63
CA MET A 427 -16.76 -10.37 2.23
C MET A 427 -16.18 -11.77 2.04
N GLY A 428 -16.27 -12.34 0.83
CA GLY A 428 -15.44 -13.48 0.43
C GLY A 428 -15.70 -14.85 1.05
N LEU A 429 -16.74 -15.02 1.87
CA LEU A 429 -17.13 -16.31 2.44
C LEU A 429 -18.60 -16.63 2.14
N ASN A 430 -18.88 -17.89 1.80
CA ASN A 430 -20.23 -18.41 1.67
C ASN A 430 -20.66 -19.05 2.99
N LEU A 431 -21.53 -18.37 3.74
CA LEU A 431 -21.95 -18.73 5.09
C LEU A 431 -23.48 -18.77 5.16
N SER A 432 -24.03 -19.83 5.74
CA SER A 432 -25.45 -20.00 6.02
C SER A 432 -25.81 -19.43 7.39
N ILE A 433 -25.77 -18.11 7.53
CA ILE A 433 -26.09 -17.42 8.80
C ILE A 433 -27.58 -17.10 8.85
N GLY A 434 -28.26 -17.46 9.93
CA GLY A 434 -29.66 -17.09 10.18
C GLY A 434 -29.79 -15.74 10.88
N ARG A 435 -28.89 -15.46 11.84
CA ARG A 435 -28.93 -14.24 12.64
C ARG A 435 -27.54 -13.69 12.93
N ILE A 436 -27.34 -12.40 12.65
CA ILE A 436 -26.14 -11.64 13.03
C ILE A 436 -26.37 -10.98 14.38
N ILE A 437 -25.41 -11.14 15.29
CA ILE A 437 -25.43 -10.54 16.62
C ILE A 437 -24.17 -9.68 16.76
N PHE A 438 -24.33 -8.36 16.77
CA PHE A 438 -23.22 -7.46 17.05
C PHE A 438 -22.87 -7.50 18.54
N TYR A 439 -21.67 -7.97 18.88
CA TYR A 439 -21.21 -7.98 20.28
C TYR A 439 -20.95 -6.56 20.81
N SER A 440 -20.49 -5.68 19.93
CA SER A 440 -20.33 -4.24 20.12
C SER A 440 -20.59 -3.56 18.77
N LEU A 441 -20.80 -2.24 18.75
CA LEU A 441 -20.87 -1.42 17.53
C LEU A 441 -19.64 -0.52 17.35
N ILE A 442 -18.60 -0.71 18.15
CA ILE A 442 -17.39 0.11 18.15
C ILE A 442 -16.21 -0.69 17.61
N LYS A 443 -15.51 -0.12 16.63
CA LYS A 443 -14.27 -0.64 16.06
C LYS A 443 -13.21 0.45 16.11
N SER A 444 -12.05 0.15 16.67
CA SER A 444 -10.93 1.11 16.78
C SER A 444 -11.32 2.47 17.40
N HIS A 445 -12.18 2.45 18.43
CA HIS A 445 -12.73 3.64 19.12
C HIS A 445 -13.76 4.47 18.35
N GLU A 446 -14.21 4.02 17.18
CA GLU A 446 -15.26 4.67 16.38
C GLU A 446 -16.46 3.75 16.19
N TYR A 447 -17.64 4.33 16.02
CA TYR A 447 -18.83 3.55 15.64
C TYR A 447 -18.70 3.02 14.20
N LEU A 448 -19.29 1.85 13.95
CA LEU A 448 -19.40 1.33 12.58
C LEU A 448 -20.16 2.32 11.68
N SER A 449 -19.62 2.53 10.49
CA SER A 449 -20.37 3.19 9.42
C SER A 449 -21.58 2.36 9.00
N THR A 450 -22.60 3.01 8.42
CA THR A 450 -23.77 2.35 7.85
C THR A 450 -23.37 1.29 6.81
N SER A 451 -22.40 1.58 5.93
CA SER A 451 -21.90 0.62 4.93
C SER A 451 -21.31 -0.63 5.57
N GLN A 452 -20.42 -0.49 6.57
CA GLN A 452 -19.85 -1.63 7.30
C GLN A 452 -20.92 -2.45 8.02
N CYS A 453 -21.87 -1.78 8.67
CA CYS A 453 -22.96 -2.44 9.37
C CYS A 453 -23.83 -3.24 8.41
N LEU A 454 -24.26 -2.65 7.28
CA LEU A 454 -25.06 -3.32 6.24
C LEU A 454 -24.30 -4.48 5.57
N GLN A 455 -23.00 -4.32 5.36
CA GLN A 455 -22.16 -5.35 4.76
C GLN A 455 -22.08 -6.61 5.63
N ILE A 456 -21.95 -6.44 6.95
CA ILE A 456 -21.95 -7.53 7.93
C ILE A 456 -23.37 -8.08 8.12
N ALA A 457 -24.34 -7.22 8.39
CA ALA A 457 -25.73 -7.59 8.63
C ALA A 457 -26.35 -8.36 7.46
N GLY A 458 -26.04 -7.95 6.22
CA GLY A 458 -26.54 -8.60 5.01
C GLY A 458 -25.97 -10.00 4.75
N ARG A 459 -25.05 -10.50 5.60
CA ARG A 459 -24.60 -11.91 5.58
C ARG A 459 -25.64 -12.86 6.19
N ALA A 460 -26.57 -12.38 7.01
CA ALA A 460 -27.71 -13.18 7.45
C ALA A 460 -28.64 -13.49 6.28
N GLY A 461 -29.30 -14.64 6.27
CA GLY A 461 -30.38 -15.02 5.34
C GLY A 461 -29.99 -14.96 3.87
N ARG A 462 -28.80 -15.44 3.48
CA ARG A 462 -28.38 -15.40 2.06
C ARG A 462 -29.25 -16.31 1.20
N TYR A 463 -29.47 -15.93 -0.06
CA TYR A 463 -30.25 -16.73 -0.99
C TYR A 463 -29.62 -18.12 -1.19
N ARG A 464 -30.47 -19.16 -1.30
CA ARG A 464 -30.05 -20.58 -1.34
C ARG A 464 -29.26 -21.06 -0.10
N THR A 465 -29.47 -20.43 1.05
CA THR A 465 -29.03 -20.98 2.35
C THR A 465 -30.22 -21.54 3.12
N ALA A 466 -29.98 -22.18 4.26
CA ALA A 466 -31.02 -22.78 5.09
C ALA A 466 -31.99 -21.74 5.73
N HIS A 467 -31.71 -20.44 5.56
CA HIS A 467 -32.45 -19.36 6.21
C HIS A 467 -33.09 -18.43 5.16
N GLU A 468 -34.40 -18.50 5.02
CA GLU A 468 -35.18 -17.67 4.07
C GLU A 468 -35.25 -16.19 4.49
N THR A 469 -35.08 -15.92 5.79
CA THR A 469 -35.06 -14.56 6.37
C THR A 469 -33.83 -14.40 7.24
N GLY A 470 -33.14 -13.26 7.10
CA GLY A 470 -32.01 -12.90 7.93
C GLY A 470 -32.44 -12.02 9.10
N TYR A 471 -31.91 -12.30 10.29
CA TYR A 471 -32.14 -11.48 11.48
C TYR A 471 -30.87 -10.74 11.91
N VAL A 472 -31.04 -9.58 12.53
CA VAL A 472 -29.93 -8.78 13.07
C VAL A 472 -30.31 -8.26 14.44
N THR A 473 -29.43 -8.41 15.41
CA THR A 473 -29.60 -7.85 16.76
C THR A 473 -28.26 -7.48 17.37
N THR A 474 -28.27 -6.98 18.60
CA THR A 474 -27.08 -6.67 19.40
C THR A 474 -27.01 -7.59 20.62
N TYR A 475 -25.80 -7.77 21.15
CA TYR A 475 -25.62 -8.49 22.41
C TYR A 475 -26.20 -7.69 23.59
N ARG A 476 -25.86 -6.40 23.67
CA ARG A 476 -26.30 -5.49 24.74
C ARG A 476 -27.56 -4.74 24.36
N ALA A 477 -28.43 -4.47 25.33
CA ALA A 477 -29.66 -3.69 25.12
C ALA A 477 -29.42 -2.24 24.70
N GLU A 478 -28.39 -1.61 25.29
CA GLU A 478 -28.01 -0.22 25.00
C GLU A 478 -27.65 0.00 23.52
N ASP A 479 -27.04 -1.00 22.89
CA ASP A 479 -26.59 -0.93 21.50
C ASP A 479 -27.73 -1.06 20.47
N LEU A 480 -28.87 -1.66 20.84
CA LEU A 480 -29.92 -1.99 19.87
C LEU A 480 -30.55 -0.74 19.24
N LYS A 481 -30.76 0.31 20.03
CA LYS A 481 -31.25 1.61 19.54
C LYS A 481 -30.24 2.25 18.57
N THR A 482 -28.97 2.14 18.89
CA THR A 482 -27.87 2.65 18.05
C THR A 482 -27.78 1.87 16.75
N LEU A 483 -27.91 0.53 16.77
CA LEU A 483 -27.95 -0.31 15.58
C LEU A 483 -29.09 0.09 14.64
N LYS A 484 -30.32 0.21 15.17
CA LYS A 484 -31.49 0.65 14.40
C LYS A 484 -31.26 2.02 13.76
N THR A 485 -30.70 2.95 14.54
CA THR A 485 -30.29 4.27 14.05
C THR A 485 -29.29 4.16 12.90
N ILE A 486 -28.16 3.46 13.07
CA ILE A 486 -27.10 3.31 12.04
C ILE A 486 -27.66 2.70 10.74
N MET A 487 -28.45 1.62 10.86
CA MET A 487 -29.00 0.91 9.69
C MET A 487 -30.14 1.68 8.99
N SER A 488 -30.77 2.65 9.66
CA SER A 488 -31.81 3.51 9.07
C SER A 488 -31.25 4.69 8.26
N HIS A 489 -29.99 5.06 8.50
CA HIS A 489 -29.36 6.15 7.75
C HIS A 489 -29.09 5.71 6.30
N PRO A 490 -29.17 6.62 5.32
CA PRO A 490 -28.68 6.34 3.98
C PRO A 490 -27.15 6.14 4.02
N VAL A 491 -26.64 5.28 3.14
CA VAL A 491 -25.19 5.14 2.96
C VAL A 491 -24.66 6.43 2.34
N SER A 492 -23.65 7.04 2.95
CA SER A 492 -23.01 8.25 2.40
C SER A 492 -22.34 7.94 1.07
N SER A 493 -22.59 8.80 0.07
CA SER A 493 -21.93 8.71 -1.23
C SER A 493 -20.41 8.73 -1.07
N ILE A 494 -19.75 7.98 -1.94
CA ILE A 494 -18.29 7.96 -2.02
C ILE A 494 -17.86 9.18 -2.81
N GLU A 495 -16.92 9.95 -2.28
CA GLU A 495 -16.53 11.22 -2.88
C GLU A 495 -15.25 11.14 -3.72
N ARG A 496 -14.31 10.25 -3.35
CA ARG A 496 -12.97 10.23 -3.94
C ARG A 496 -12.41 8.82 -4.09
N ALA A 497 -11.59 8.64 -5.12
CA ALA A 497 -10.88 7.42 -5.49
C ALA A 497 -9.39 7.50 -5.14
N GLY A 498 -8.80 6.39 -4.70
CA GLY A 498 -7.37 6.33 -4.40
C GLY A 498 -6.50 6.38 -5.66
N LEU A 499 -5.35 7.04 -5.59
CA LEU A 499 -4.25 6.99 -6.56
C LEU A 499 -2.97 6.54 -5.86
N HIS A 500 -2.00 6.01 -6.59
CA HIS A 500 -0.73 5.58 -6.03
C HIS A 500 0.41 5.88 -7.02
N PRO A 501 1.57 6.37 -6.53
CA PRO A 501 2.74 6.58 -7.39
C PRO A 501 3.19 5.28 -8.04
N THR A 502 3.58 5.33 -9.32
CA THR A 502 4.19 4.17 -9.99
C THR A 502 5.69 4.10 -9.68
N VAL A 503 6.30 2.95 -9.95
CA VAL A 503 7.77 2.81 -9.82
C VAL A 503 8.50 3.71 -10.82
N ASP A 504 7.94 3.86 -12.02
CA ASP A 504 8.53 4.67 -13.09
C ASP A 504 8.52 6.16 -12.72
N ASP A 505 7.47 6.63 -12.04
CA ASP A 505 7.41 8.00 -11.51
C ASP A 505 8.55 8.24 -10.51
N ILE A 506 8.73 7.33 -9.55
CA ILE A 506 9.76 7.46 -8.51
C ILE A 506 11.17 7.35 -9.12
N GLU A 507 11.38 6.49 -10.12
CA GLU A 507 12.66 6.39 -10.83
C GLU A 507 13.00 7.66 -11.60
N THR A 508 12.02 8.20 -12.34
CA THR A 508 12.18 9.46 -13.08
C THR A 508 12.46 10.60 -12.09
N PHE A 509 11.75 10.64 -10.98
CA PHE A 509 11.96 11.61 -9.92
C PHE A 509 13.36 11.50 -9.29
N ALA A 510 13.85 10.28 -9.08
CA ALA A 510 15.18 10.02 -8.55
C ALA A 510 16.30 10.45 -9.51
N TYR A 511 16.09 10.36 -10.82
CA TYR A 511 17.04 10.84 -11.82
C TYR A 511 17.34 12.33 -11.67
N HIS A 512 16.32 13.14 -11.35
CA HIS A 512 16.47 14.56 -11.11
C HIS A 512 17.09 14.91 -9.74
N LEU A 513 17.00 14.00 -8.76
CA LEU A 513 17.45 14.22 -7.39
C LEU A 513 18.31 13.05 -6.85
N PRO A 514 19.43 12.70 -7.51
CA PRO A 514 20.21 11.49 -7.20
C PRO A 514 20.88 11.49 -5.82
N GLN A 515 20.93 12.65 -5.16
CA GLN A 515 21.47 12.79 -3.81
C GLN A 515 20.52 12.35 -2.70
N LEU A 516 19.23 12.27 -2.98
CA LEU A 516 18.24 11.95 -1.96
C LEU A 516 18.21 10.45 -1.74
N ASP A 517 18.07 10.05 -0.47
CA ASP A 517 17.80 8.65 -0.18
C ASP A 517 16.37 8.27 -0.61
N PHE A 518 16.12 6.96 -0.70
CA PHE A 518 14.84 6.44 -1.19
C PHE A 518 13.62 6.91 -0.37
N VAL A 519 13.77 7.04 0.95
CA VAL A 519 12.68 7.51 1.83
C VAL A 519 12.41 8.98 1.58
N GLN A 520 13.47 9.79 1.48
CA GLN A 520 13.38 11.22 1.15
C GLN A 520 12.74 11.46 -0.21
N LEU A 521 13.06 10.64 -1.22
CA LEU A 521 12.47 10.73 -2.55
C LEU A 521 10.96 10.48 -2.50
N VAL A 522 10.53 9.43 -1.82
CA VAL A 522 9.10 9.09 -1.71
C VAL A 522 8.35 10.13 -0.90
N ASP A 523 8.92 10.62 0.21
CA ASP A 523 8.30 11.70 0.99
C ASP A 523 8.12 12.97 0.15
N LEU A 524 9.17 13.39 -0.56
CA LEU A 524 9.14 14.58 -1.40
C LEU A 524 8.18 14.43 -2.58
N TYR A 525 8.18 13.27 -3.25
CA TYR A 525 7.25 12.98 -4.33
C TYR A 525 5.79 13.12 -3.85
N MET A 526 5.48 12.52 -2.71
CA MET A 526 4.13 12.55 -2.13
C MET A 526 3.71 13.96 -1.69
N GLU A 527 4.65 14.81 -1.28
CA GLU A 527 4.38 16.21 -0.94
C GLU A 527 4.18 17.10 -2.17
N LEU A 528 4.81 16.77 -3.30
CA LEU A 528 4.62 17.47 -4.58
C LEU A 528 3.44 16.95 -5.40
N CYS A 529 2.92 15.75 -5.08
CA CYS A 529 1.79 15.15 -5.77
C CYS A 529 0.59 16.10 -5.82
N THR A 530 0.11 16.37 -7.02
CA THR A 530 -1.16 17.05 -7.23
C THR A 530 -2.14 16.09 -7.88
N CYS A 531 -3.40 16.10 -7.43
CA CYS A 531 -4.47 15.34 -8.06
C CYS A 531 -5.73 16.20 -8.05
N ASP A 532 -6.72 15.85 -8.87
CA ASP A 532 -8.04 16.47 -8.79
C ASP A 532 -8.70 16.05 -7.47
N SER A 533 -8.58 16.92 -6.46
CA SER A 533 -9.07 16.69 -5.11
C SER A 533 -10.59 16.51 -5.04
N SER A 534 -11.30 16.83 -6.11
CA SER A 534 -12.75 16.66 -6.18
C SER A 534 -13.16 15.21 -6.45
N ALA A 535 -12.27 14.38 -7.04
CA ALA A 535 -12.55 12.98 -7.38
C ALA A 535 -11.48 12.00 -6.90
N TYR A 536 -10.30 12.47 -6.50
CA TYR A 536 -9.16 11.62 -6.16
C TYR A 536 -8.47 12.02 -4.85
N PHE A 537 -7.76 11.06 -4.26
CA PHE A 537 -6.82 11.27 -3.16
C PHE A 537 -5.60 10.37 -3.35
N ILE A 538 -4.46 10.73 -2.75
CA ILE A 538 -3.27 9.87 -2.79
C ILE A 538 -3.34 8.85 -1.65
N SER A 539 -3.17 7.57 -2.00
CA SER A 539 -3.27 6.45 -1.06
C SER A 539 -2.22 6.52 0.04
N ASP A 540 -2.56 6.02 1.22
CA ASP A 540 -1.69 5.96 2.39
C ASP A 540 -0.50 5.01 2.15
N MET A 541 0.70 5.52 2.35
CA MET A 541 1.97 4.79 2.18
C MET A 541 2.66 4.48 3.51
N LYS A 542 1.96 4.50 4.66
CA LYS A 542 2.56 4.18 5.98
C LYS A 542 3.35 2.87 5.99
N SER A 543 2.74 1.75 5.58
CA SER A 543 3.40 0.44 5.57
C SER A 543 4.63 0.44 4.65
N PHE A 544 4.48 1.02 3.45
CA PHE A 544 5.57 1.19 2.49
C PHE A 544 6.76 1.94 3.10
N LYS A 545 6.51 3.06 3.81
CA LYS A 545 7.56 3.86 4.45
C LYS A 545 8.25 3.13 5.59
N ILE A 546 7.52 2.36 6.40
CA ILE A 546 8.11 1.52 7.46
C ILE A 546 9.08 0.50 6.86
N LEU A 547 8.70 -0.14 5.74
CA LEU A 547 9.56 -1.09 5.03
C LEU A 547 10.78 -0.39 4.43
N ALA A 548 10.59 0.75 3.80
CA ALA A 548 11.67 1.55 3.21
C ALA A 548 12.72 1.95 4.26
N GLU A 549 12.29 2.32 5.47
CA GLU A 549 13.20 2.64 6.58
C GLU A 549 13.92 1.37 7.09
N ALA A 550 13.24 0.22 7.17
CA ALA A 550 13.85 -1.04 7.60
C ALA A 550 15.01 -1.50 6.70
N ILE A 551 14.95 -1.20 5.39
CA ILE A 551 15.96 -1.60 4.40
C ILE A 551 16.85 -0.45 3.93
N LYS A 552 16.75 0.73 4.57
CA LYS A 552 17.45 1.95 4.18
C LYS A 552 18.96 1.76 3.99
N HIS A 553 19.59 0.97 4.87
CA HIS A 553 21.03 0.71 4.87
C HIS A 553 21.47 -0.41 3.91
N ILE A 554 20.53 -1.10 3.25
CA ILE A 554 20.83 -2.19 2.32
C ILE A 554 21.00 -1.59 0.92
N ASN A 555 22.11 -1.93 0.27
CA ASN A 555 22.40 -1.47 -1.09
C ASN A 555 21.58 -2.28 -2.09
N LEU A 556 20.67 -1.61 -2.80
CA LEU A 556 19.73 -2.20 -3.76
C LEU A 556 19.43 -1.15 -4.82
N SER A 557 19.05 -1.60 -6.03
CA SER A 557 18.49 -0.72 -7.04
C SER A 557 17.18 -0.10 -6.57
N LEU A 558 16.82 1.06 -7.12
CA LEU A 558 15.58 1.76 -6.76
C LEU A 558 14.35 0.88 -7.06
N ARG A 559 14.30 0.26 -8.24
CA ARG A 559 13.23 -0.69 -8.62
C ARG A 559 13.06 -1.81 -7.61
N SER A 560 14.16 -2.44 -7.18
CA SER A 560 14.11 -3.51 -6.19
C SER A 560 13.63 -2.98 -4.83
N LYS A 561 14.13 -1.82 -4.37
CA LYS A 561 13.66 -1.21 -3.10
C LYS A 561 12.16 -0.95 -3.13
N TYR A 562 11.67 -0.31 -4.21
CA TYR A 562 10.25 -0.05 -4.40
C TYR A 562 9.44 -1.35 -4.36
N THR A 563 9.84 -2.35 -5.15
CA THR A 563 9.16 -3.65 -5.20
C THR A 563 9.10 -4.33 -3.83
N PHE A 564 10.19 -4.35 -3.06
CA PHE A 564 10.18 -4.89 -1.70
C PHE A 564 9.27 -4.09 -0.75
N CYS A 565 9.18 -2.77 -0.90
CA CYS A 565 8.32 -1.92 -0.06
C CYS A 565 6.82 -2.06 -0.41
N CYS A 566 6.48 -2.62 -1.57
CA CYS A 566 5.12 -3.02 -1.92
C CYS A 566 4.70 -4.38 -1.37
N ALA A 567 5.61 -5.13 -0.72
CA ALA A 567 5.29 -6.46 -0.22
C ALA A 567 4.21 -6.38 0.88
N PRO A 568 3.14 -7.22 0.82
CA PRO A 568 2.03 -7.17 1.74
C PRO A 568 2.40 -7.86 3.07
N ILE A 569 3.08 -7.14 3.97
CA ILE A 569 3.48 -7.69 5.28
C ILE A 569 2.80 -6.97 6.44
N ASP A 570 2.59 -7.68 7.56
CA ASP A 570 2.20 -7.03 8.81
C ASP A 570 3.39 -6.30 9.46
N VAL A 571 3.46 -5.00 9.22
CA VAL A 571 4.50 -4.11 9.77
C VAL A 571 4.40 -3.89 11.29
N ARG A 572 3.36 -4.41 11.97
CA ARG A 572 3.28 -4.40 13.44
C ARG A 572 4.06 -5.55 14.06
N SER A 573 4.31 -6.61 13.30
CA SER A 573 5.08 -7.77 13.74
C SER A 573 6.57 -7.53 13.56
N SER A 574 7.30 -7.46 14.68
CA SER A 574 8.76 -7.34 14.68
C SER A 574 9.43 -8.57 14.05
N PHE A 575 8.83 -9.74 14.19
CA PHE A 575 9.30 -10.97 13.55
C PHE A 575 9.15 -10.89 12.03
N SER A 576 8.02 -10.38 11.52
CA SER A 576 7.79 -10.21 10.09
C SER A 576 8.77 -9.22 9.46
N ILE A 577 9.02 -8.08 10.11
CA ILE A 577 10.03 -7.12 9.66
C ILE A 577 11.44 -7.74 9.68
N ALA A 578 11.77 -8.54 10.69
CA ALA A 578 13.07 -9.20 10.78
C ALA A 578 13.28 -10.23 9.65
N MET A 579 12.26 -11.04 9.35
CA MET A 579 12.30 -12.02 8.26
C MET A 579 12.34 -11.33 6.88
N PHE A 580 11.53 -10.29 6.68
CA PHE A 580 11.61 -9.44 5.50
C PHE A 580 13.03 -8.88 5.30
N THR A 581 13.63 -8.31 6.34
CA THR A 581 14.99 -7.76 6.28
C THR A 581 16.03 -8.85 5.96
N LYS A 582 15.86 -10.08 6.49
CA LYS A 582 16.73 -11.23 6.15
C LYS A 582 16.62 -11.60 4.67
N PHE A 583 15.41 -11.65 4.11
CA PHE A 583 15.19 -11.94 2.69
C PHE A 583 15.84 -10.88 1.80
N VAL A 584 15.67 -9.60 2.15
CA VAL A 584 16.26 -8.48 1.42
C VAL A 584 17.80 -8.51 1.49
N ARG A 585 18.38 -8.93 2.62
CA ARG A 585 19.84 -9.12 2.74
C ARG A 585 20.35 -10.25 1.85
N GLN A 586 19.67 -11.40 1.81
CA GLN A 586 20.02 -12.50 0.91
C GLN A 586 19.97 -12.04 -0.55
N PHE A 587 18.92 -11.32 -0.94
CA PHE A 587 18.80 -10.72 -2.26
C PHE A 587 19.97 -9.77 -2.57
N SER A 588 20.32 -8.85 -1.65
CA SER A 588 21.44 -7.92 -1.86
C SER A 588 22.80 -8.61 -1.99
N ALA A 589 22.95 -9.79 -1.38
CA ALA A 589 24.16 -10.61 -1.45
C ALA A 589 24.15 -11.58 -2.64
N ASN A 590 23.13 -11.54 -3.48
CA ASN A 590 22.89 -12.49 -4.57
C ASN A 590 22.92 -13.95 -4.10
N GLN A 591 22.40 -14.22 -2.90
CA GLN A 591 22.30 -15.55 -2.32
C GLN A 591 20.86 -16.05 -2.40
N PRO A 592 20.63 -17.30 -2.83
CA PRO A 592 19.28 -17.86 -2.87
C PRO A 592 18.71 -17.97 -1.45
N VAL A 593 17.43 -17.64 -1.33
CA VAL A 593 16.58 -17.94 -0.18
C VAL A 593 15.98 -19.32 -0.45
N SER A 594 16.70 -20.38 -0.07
CA SER A 594 16.18 -21.75 -0.18
C SER A 594 15.16 -22.06 0.92
N ALA A 595 14.33 -23.09 0.71
CA ALA A 595 13.45 -23.65 1.72
C ALA A 595 14.23 -24.04 2.97
N GLN A 596 15.47 -24.53 2.84
CA GLN A 596 16.35 -24.82 3.97
C GLN A 596 16.73 -23.54 4.76
N PHE A 597 16.97 -22.43 4.09
CA PHE A 597 17.23 -21.14 4.76
C PHE A 597 16.01 -20.65 5.54
N VAL A 598 14.81 -20.77 4.93
CA VAL A 598 13.55 -20.36 5.56
C VAL A 598 13.25 -21.23 6.78
N THR A 599 13.26 -22.55 6.61
CA THR A 599 12.99 -23.53 7.68
C THR A 599 13.96 -23.39 8.87
N ARG A 600 15.25 -23.17 8.62
CA ARG A 600 16.23 -22.86 9.69
C ARG A 600 15.91 -21.54 10.39
N SER A 601 15.47 -20.52 9.65
CA SER A 601 15.16 -19.20 10.22
C SER A 601 13.91 -19.19 11.10
N ILE A 602 12.97 -20.12 10.89
CA ILE A 602 11.73 -20.28 11.64
C ILE A 602 11.76 -21.45 12.64
N ASN A 603 12.90 -22.15 12.75
CA ASN A 603 13.08 -23.34 13.61
C ASN A 603 12.11 -24.50 13.30
N TRP A 604 11.97 -24.86 12.02
CA TRP A 604 11.18 -26.02 11.58
C TRP A 604 11.86 -27.37 11.98
N PRO A 605 11.10 -28.46 12.30
CA PRO A 605 9.64 -28.58 12.31
C PRO A 605 9.00 -27.87 13.50
N ILE A 606 7.86 -27.24 13.23
CA ILE A 606 7.13 -26.49 14.25
C ILE A 606 6.27 -27.46 15.07
N LYS A 607 6.17 -27.19 16.37
CA LYS A 607 5.35 -27.97 17.31
C LYS A 607 3.91 -27.49 17.29
N ASP A 608 2.98 -28.38 17.67
CA ASP A 608 1.59 -28.01 17.89
C ASP A 608 1.45 -26.87 18.91
N PRO A 609 0.54 -25.91 18.67
CA PRO A 609 0.34 -24.79 19.58
C PRO A 609 -0.21 -25.30 20.91
N LYS A 610 0.33 -24.80 22.03
CA LYS A 610 -0.18 -25.09 23.38
C LYS A 610 -0.91 -23.90 23.99
N LYS A 611 -0.57 -22.69 23.56
CA LYS A 611 -1.18 -21.41 23.99
C LYS A 611 -1.63 -20.59 22.79
N LEU A 612 -2.51 -19.60 22.99
CA LEU A 612 -2.93 -18.73 21.87
C LEU A 612 -1.75 -17.95 21.28
N LYS A 613 -0.79 -17.56 22.11
CA LYS A 613 0.45 -16.93 21.65
C LYS A 613 1.22 -17.82 20.65
N ASP A 614 1.21 -19.14 20.84
CA ASP A 614 1.86 -20.07 19.91
C ASP A 614 1.10 -20.06 18.58
N LEU A 615 -0.24 -20.12 18.62
CA LEU A 615 -1.10 -20.04 17.44
C LEU A 615 -0.88 -18.74 16.65
N HIS A 616 -0.79 -17.59 17.34
CA HIS A 616 -0.48 -16.30 16.70
C HIS A 616 0.92 -16.30 16.06
N HIS A 617 1.88 -16.98 16.67
CA HIS A 617 3.20 -17.14 16.07
C HIS A 617 3.14 -18.00 14.80
N LEU A 618 2.35 -19.08 14.78
CA LEU A 618 2.12 -19.89 13.58
C LEU A 618 1.48 -19.08 12.45
N GLU A 619 0.46 -18.27 12.76
CA GLU A 619 -0.15 -17.33 11.79
C GLU A 619 0.92 -16.39 11.21
N THR A 620 1.80 -15.87 12.06
CA THR A 620 2.89 -14.99 11.59
C THR A 620 3.87 -15.72 10.67
N ILE A 621 4.19 -17.00 10.96
CA ILE A 621 5.04 -17.83 10.10
C ILE A 621 4.35 -18.10 8.76
N TYR A 622 3.04 -18.34 8.77
CA TYR A 622 2.25 -18.49 7.55
C TYR A 622 2.38 -17.25 6.65
N ASP A 623 2.30 -16.05 7.23
CA ASP A 623 2.52 -14.80 6.50
C ASP A 623 3.95 -14.67 5.93
N ILE A 624 4.96 -15.30 6.55
CA ILE A 624 6.32 -15.35 5.98
C ILE A 624 6.38 -16.24 4.73
N PHE A 625 5.64 -17.34 4.72
CA PHE A 625 5.51 -18.17 3.51
C PHE A 625 4.78 -17.40 2.40
N GLU A 626 3.71 -16.68 2.73
CA GLU A 626 3.03 -15.78 1.78
C GLU A 626 4.00 -14.73 1.22
N LEU A 627 4.83 -14.11 2.06
CA LEU A 627 5.86 -13.17 1.63
C LEU A 627 6.88 -13.82 0.69
N TYR A 628 7.35 -15.03 1.00
CA TYR A 628 8.27 -15.76 0.14
C TYR A 628 7.64 -16.02 -1.23
N LEU A 629 6.42 -16.54 -1.26
CA LEU A 629 5.68 -16.85 -2.50
C LEU A 629 5.37 -15.58 -3.29
N TRP A 630 5.08 -14.47 -2.62
CA TRP A 630 4.94 -13.18 -3.27
C TRP A 630 6.25 -12.76 -3.95
N LEU A 631 7.38 -12.88 -3.26
CA LEU A 631 8.69 -12.50 -3.77
C LEU A 631 9.20 -13.41 -4.89
N SER A 632 8.85 -14.70 -4.89
CA SER A 632 9.29 -15.64 -5.93
C SER A 632 8.75 -15.29 -7.32
N TYR A 633 7.56 -14.70 -7.42
CA TYR A 633 7.04 -14.21 -8.70
C TYR A 633 7.72 -12.93 -9.21
N ARG A 634 8.47 -12.21 -8.37
CA ARG A 634 9.19 -10.98 -8.75
C ARG A 634 10.70 -11.22 -8.89
N PHE A 635 11.26 -12.15 -8.12
CA PHE A 635 12.68 -12.45 -8.04
C PHE A 635 12.93 -13.97 -8.07
N PRO A 636 12.59 -14.67 -9.16
CA PRO A 636 12.62 -16.14 -9.22
C PRO A 636 14.02 -16.71 -8.98
N ASP A 637 15.08 -16.03 -9.43
CA ASP A 637 16.47 -16.51 -9.25
C ASP A 637 16.91 -16.52 -7.77
N VAL A 638 16.37 -15.61 -6.97
CA VAL A 638 16.70 -15.48 -5.53
C VAL A 638 15.74 -16.29 -4.66
N PHE A 639 14.51 -16.52 -5.11
CA PHE A 639 13.50 -17.30 -4.40
C PHE A 639 13.08 -18.52 -5.25
N PRO A 640 13.99 -19.51 -5.43
CA PRO A 640 13.86 -20.52 -6.47
C PRO A 640 12.94 -21.69 -6.11
N GLU A 641 12.48 -21.82 -4.87
CA GLU A 641 11.80 -23.02 -4.36
C GLU A 641 10.34 -22.76 -3.91
N PRO A 642 9.48 -22.12 -4.72
CA PRO A 642 8.11 -21.80 -4.32
C PRO A 642 7.26 -23.04 -4.03
N ASP A 643 7.44 -24.14 -4.77
CA ASP A 643 6.64 -25.36 -4.58
C ASP A 643 6.94 -26.05 -3.24
N GLN A 644 8.20 -26.06 -2.83
CA GLN A 644 8.61 -26.59 -1.52
C GLN A 644 8.05 -25.73 -0.38
N ILE A 645 8.11 -24.41 -0.51
CA ILE A 645 7.51 -23.49 0.47
C ILE A 645 5.99 -23.66 0.51
N ARG A 646 5.32 -23.88 -0.62
CA ARG A 646 3.88 -24.13 -0.67
C ARG A 646 3.49 -25.43 0.02
N ALA A 647 4.28 -26.50 -0.12
CA ALA A 647 4.07 -27.75 0.61
C ALA A 647 4.16 -27.54 2.14
N LEU A 648 5.19 -26.81 2.61
CA LEU A 648 5.33 -26.45 4.03
C LEU A 648 4.19 -25.55 4.51
N GLN A 649 3.73 -24.63 3.67
CA GLN A 649 2.61 -23.75 3.97
C GLN A 649 1.30 -24.53 4.15
N ILE A 650 1.05 -25.54 3.32
CA ILE A 650 -0.13 -26.43 3.45
C ILE A 650 -0.05 -27.23 4.75
N GLU A 651 1.12 -27.76 5.10
CA GLU A 651 1.33 -28.47 6.37
C GLU A 651 1.06 -27.53 7.57
N LEU A 652 1.55 -26.29 7.51
CA LEU A 652 1.31 -25.30 8.55
C LEU A 652 -0.17 -24.88 8.65
N ASP A 653 -0.87 -24.71 7.51
CA ASP A 653 -2.31 -24.42 7.49
C ASP A 653 -3.10 -25.52 8.21
N TYR A 654 -2.75 -26.79 7.99
CA TYR A 654 -3.36 -27.92 8.70
C TYR A 654 -3.13 -27.83 10.21
N THR A 655 -1.89 -27.55 10.65
CA THR A 655 -1.56 -27.37 12.07
C THR A 655 -2.32 -26.20 12.70
N ILE A 656 -2.43 -25.06 12.01
CA ILE A 656 -3.21 -23.90 12.45
C ILE A 656 -4.70 -24.27 12.52
N SER A 657 -5.24 -24.94 11.51
CA SER A 657 -6.63 -25.38 11.46
C SER A 657 -6.97 -26.29 12.65
N ASN A 658 -6.08 -27.22 13.01
CA ASN A 658 -6.24 -28.06 14.19
C ASN A 658 -6.17 -27.24 15.49
N GLY A 659 -5.21 -26.32 15.61
CA GLY A 659 -5.11 -25.42 16.76
C GLY A 659 -6.39 -24.58 16.95
N VAL A 660 -6.97 -24.08 15.86
CA VAL A 660 -8.22 -23.32 15.88
C VAL A 660 -9.43 -24.19 16.21
N ALA A 661 -9.43 -25.46 15.80
CA ALA A 661 -10.48 -26.40 16.22
C ALA A 661 -10.48 -26.64 17.74
N HIS A 662 -9.34 -26.46 18.40
CA HIS A 662 -9.15 -26.59 19.85
C HIS A 662 -8.89 -25.25 20.56
N ILE A 663 -9.32 -24.13 19.97
CA ILE A 663 -8.92 -22.79 20.39
C ILE A 663 -9.31 -22.46 21.84
N VAL A 664 -10.40 -23.02 22.32
CA VAL A 664 -10.86 -22.86 23.71
C VAL A 664 -9.93 -23.54 24.71
N GLN A 665 -9.41 -24.72 24.37
CA GLN A 665 -8.40 -25.39 25.19
C GLN A 665 -7.12 -24.55 25.27
N LEU A 666 -6.67 -24.01 24.13
CA LEU A 666 -5.50 -23.11 24.07
C LEU A 666 -5.71 -21.83 24.89
N ALA A 667 -6.91 -21.25 24.85
CA ALA A 667 -7.26 -20.05 25.59
C ALA A 667 -7.36 -20.29 27.11
N SER A 668 -7.83 -21.47 27.52
CA SER A 668 -7.93 -21.85 28.93
C SER A 668 -6.55 -22.01 29.60
N GLN A 669 -5.56 -22.58 28.89
CA GLN A 669 -4.20 -22.82 29.37
C GLN A 669 -3.33 -21.55 29.50
N GLU A 670 -3.77 -20.43 28.92
CA GLU A 670 -3.08 -19.14 29.03
C GLU A 670 -3.53 -18.34 30.26
N ARG A 671 -4.71 -18.66 30.80
CA ARG A 671 -5.27 -18.02 32.01
C ARG A 671 -4.94 -18.79 33.30
N SER A 672 -4.52 -20.05 33.18
CA SER A 672 -3.92 -20.86 34.26
C SER A 672 -2.42 -20.59 34.37
#